data_AF-A0A0C9RKX0-F1
#
_entry.id   AF-A0A0C9RKX0-F1
#
_cell.length_a   1.000
_cell.length_b   1.000
_cell.length_c   1.000
_cell.angle_alpha   90.00
_cell.angle_beta   90.00
_cell.angle_gamma   90.00
#
_symmetry.space_group_name_H-M   'P 1'
#
loop_
_entity.id
_entity.type
_entity.pdbx_description
1 polymer ?
#
loop_
_entity_poly.entity_id
_entity_poly.type
_entity_poly.pdbx_seq_one_letter_code
_entity_poly.pdbx_strand_id
1 'polypeptide(L)'
;MVRVIPVHNFLSQNVGQIDEPTASCTANVQGQDMLLLALSSHCVKVYGLASSQSKLLTVFPTVDSVNQLLHSDKGNYVATLESKNSRDGTTTNNFVRIYVNWEMSGNQNQAMRARIAGRVTPSLNRTLNSLEMIELPLNSQPTHIACCQTTGNLLVVMEREAVIHELKVETQQLSKQKFLDFEVRPWSLKFTFSPSHVQIAEEFITVMNSTSFMIFKLTNQFNDDMMNNVESINNTKNTKKRMNQNAKIAMQDLDSSDTDKRLNKKRNSQTKSIIDYKKSVINERSFIDWDQLVSKEGEELERLELLKIIDPASKDFNIILDSVSSDTPENSQSLDPPVVPAPEICATITTSSNEDSWSENYIIEHVLRLKVVPTSAEATKDFGNDYFTCCGMKPSYWRSKTLNTRQKKSLLRSQKYNVFNGVTCIVCTAQEGYLYHFSPSIKEEITQTLSSCTIYPFTSPVSHVALENTALHALTEAGLESYTLRLPHMKTRTNIECEDHNEPDTISLIGLRPFLGVKKLLQAAKCLVLLASDQDNWTYYSLILPKPEDVYYDILSAANNHKASSPCTYKHLLGEAYTVLKLAKDMVYYSSDVEYSRNVNDTSRSYLDNLYRQSCGLLADYFVSSTFPYDWNSCISYYKLAGLSAPDVLGRKDVTKASGVIVYLSDVLLTLQSGPEADALFQEHNIVEILGSAEKEDLLKLIVASPVLREYATEKLIHVLSGWEATDPNQFALVLLYTQAERQQLAEKALEGISDRYITEATLANWSWLFDVTSVKKGNVIPTFSDYAGIFMRQRTRIFADVIARLVAEEALTLNQMIQIFLAYLPSRVGRDGRLAAGALQLSLETYFKGIYVDGERKREDAGENDVAVLEGFKILVRSYLGELAQGQSQRSEEREGKDVLFGNFRPEFLDHPILYKNDGVKGEIRMEVIKLQALLASGYLSNECYEEVKRFLETQSIEGGLSFKLLCVRDTEKGIQLLAERCPQVLLMYAKDKYTKESEWKYFVQFLIHKINESPGDPQAFTIYDELLKDTAIYIAQTMSMRGLQRVLPNDNSIPSLQQYMDISSQVVHADYIKTMIMGTGQHLLTNINF
;
A
#
# COMPACT_ATOMS: atom_id res chain seq x y z
N MET A 1 -30.21 21.11 0.44
CA MET A 1 -30.88 21.55 1.68
C MET A 1 -29.88 21.40 2.83
N VAL A 2 -29.65 22.45 3.62
CA VAL A 2 -28.65 22.44 4.72
C VAL A 2 -29.29 21.95 6.02
N ARG A 3 -28.58 21.13 6.81
CA ARG A 3 -29.04 20.72 8.14
C ARG A 3 -28.69 21.80 9.16
N VAL A 4 -29.68 22.23 9.95
CA VAL A 4 -29.48 23.24 11.00
C VAL A 4 -29.22 22.54 12.34
N ILE A 5 -28.11 22.87 12.99
CA ILE A 5 -27.76 22.38 14.32
C ILE A 5 -27.87 23.54 15.31
N PRO A 6 -28.64 23.42 16.39
CA PRO A 6 -28.72 24.47 17.40
C PRO A 6 -27.44 24.47 18.25
N VAL A 7 -26.56 25.45 18.02
CA VAL A 7 -25.28 25.64 18.74
C VAL A 7 -25.12 27.10 19.14
N HIS A 8 -24.53 27.39 20.30
CA HIS A 8 -24.10 28.74 20.65
C HIS A 8 -22.81 29.07 19.91
N ASN A 9 -22.95 29.63 18.71
CA ASN A 9 -21.83 29.95 17.83
C ASN A 9 -20.97 31.17 18.26
N PHE A 10 -21.33 31.90 19.33
CA PHE A 10 -20.55 33.01 19.89
C PHE A 10 -20.72 33.11 21.41
N LEU A 11 -19.63 33.37 22.14
CA LEU A 11 -19.63 33.47 23.61
C LEU A 11 -20.23 34.79 24.11
N SER A 12 -19.91 35.89 23.44
CA SER A 12 -20.44 37.21 23.76
C SER A 12 -20.34 38.16 22.56
N GLN A 13 -21.07 39.26 22.64
CA GLN A 13 -21.08 40.32 21.65
C GLN A 13 -20.76 41.66 22.31
N ASN A 14 -19.73 42.35 21.84
CA ASN A 14 -19.40 43.71 22.21
C ASN A 14 -19.79 44.65 21.07
N VAL A 15 -20.34 45.82 21.41
CA VAL A 15 -20.77 46.83 20.43
C VAL A 15 -20.12 48.15 20.75
N GLY A 16 -19.62 48.85 19.73
CA GLY A 16 -19.10 50.20 19.88
C GLY A 16 -19.42 51.07 18.67
N GLN A 17 -19.55 52.37 18.92
CA GLN A 17 -19.73 53.37 17.87
C GLN A 17 -18.36 53.80 17.35
N ILE A 18 -18.25 53.95 16.03
CA ILE A 18 -17.03 54.34 15.33
C ILE A 18 -17.35 55.41 14.29
N ASP A 19 -16.31 56.10 13.85
CA ASP A 19 -16.41 57.02 12.71
C ASP A 19 -16.42 56.23 11.39
N GLU A 20 -16.85 56.87 10.31
CA GLU A 20 -16.84 56.30 8.96
C GLU A 20 -15.40 55.93 8.53
N PRO A 21 -15.10 54.63 8.33
CA PRO A 21 -13.77 54.21 7.95
C PRO A 21 -13.59 54.21 6.43
N THR A 22 -12.52 54.82 5.94
CA THR A 22 -12.11 54.71 4.52
C THR A 22 -11.49 53.35 4.22
N ALA A 23 -10.79 52.77 5.21
CA ALA A 23 -10.24 51.43 5.16
C ALA A 23 -10.18 50.83 6.57
N SER A 24 -10.15 49.51 6.67
CA SER A 24 -10.13 48.82 7.96
C SER A 24 -9.46 47.46 7.90
N CYS A 25 -8.79 47.09 8.98
CA CYS A 25 -8.22 45.76 9.18
C CYS A 25 -8.18 45.41 10.67
N THR A 26 -7.86 44.15 10.96
CA THR A 26 -7.58 43.63 12.30
C THR A 26 -6.08 43.42 12.47
N ALA A 27 -5.61 43.50 13.70
CA ALA A 27 -4.23 43.20 14.08
C ALA A 27 -4.22 42.36 15.36
N ASN A 28 -3.31 41.38 15.44
CA ASN A 28 -3.05 40.65 16.67
C ASN A 28 -1.62 40.95 17.14
N VAL A 29 -1.49 41.77 18.18
CA VAL A 29 -0.19 42.08 18.76
C VAL A 29 -0.14 41.55 20.18
N GLN A 30 0.88 40.74 20.48
CA GLN A 30 1.09 40.13 21.80
C GLN A 30 -0.14 39.34 22.32
N GLY A 31 -0.98 38.83 21.41
CA GLY A 31 -2.20 38.08 21.74
C GLY A 31 -3.42 38.93 22.08
N GLN A 32 -3.35 40.26 21.86
CA GLN A 32 -4.48 41.18 21.95
C GLN A 32 -5.00 41.51 20.54
N ASP A 33 -6.28 41.24 20.32
CA ASP A 33 -6.97 41.61 19.08
C ASP A 33 -7.32 43.11 19.08
N MET A 34 -6.98 43.76 17.98
CA MET A 34 -7.21 45.18 17.75
C MET A 34 -7.90 45.42 16.40
N LEU A 35 -8.73 46.46 16.35
CA LEU A 35 -9.37 46.98 15.15
C LEU A 35 -8.71 48.29 14.74
N LEU A 36 -8.19 48.35 13.51
CA LEU A 36 -7.59 49.54 12.93
C LEU A 36 -8.55 50.13 11.90
N LEU A 37 -8.90 51.40 12.08
CA LEU A 37 -9.80 52.15 11.21
C LEU A 37 -9.08 53.38 10.66
N ALA A 38 -8.87 53.40 9.35
CA ALA A 38 -8.39 54.59 8.66
C ALA A 38 -9.56 55.54 8.41
N LEU A 39 -9.33 56.83 8.63
CA LEU A 39 -10.35 57.87 8.52
C LEU A 39 -9.99 58.86 7.42
N SER A 40 -11.01 59.57 6.93
CA SER A 40 -10.86 60.69 5.99
C SER A 40 -10.04 61.85 6.58
N SER A 41 -9.85 61.90 7.90
CA SER A 41 -9.00 62.85 8.61
C SER A 41 -7.50 62.53 8.56
N HIS A 42 -7.03 61.69 7.63
CA HIS A 42 -5.63 61.29 7.46
C HIS A 42 -5.00 60.71 8.74
N CYS A 43 -5.73 59.81 9.41
CA CYS A 43 -5.22 59.09 10.57
C CYS A 43 -5.84 57.70 10.66
N VAL A 44 -5.19 56.83 11.44
CA VAL A 44 -5.68 55.51 11.78
C VAL A 44 -5.95 55.46 13.28
N LYS A 45 -7.20 55.18 13.66
CA LYS A 45 -7.60 54.91 15.04
C LYS A 45 -7.49 53.42 15.35
N VAL A 46 -6.92 53.08 16.50
CA VAL A 46 -6.73 51.70 16.95
C VAL A 46 -7.61 51.44 18.17
N TYR A 47 -8.55 50.49 18.05
CA TYR A 47 -9.45 50.08 19.13
C TYR A 47 -9.08 48.70 19.65
N GLY A 48 -9.13 48.51 20.98
CA GLY A 48 -9.00 47.19 21.59
C GLY A 48 -10.32 46.41 21.54
N LEU A 49 -10.28 45.15 21.13
CA LEU A 49 -11.49 44.31 20.97
C LEU A 49 -11.81 43.46 22.22
N ALA A 50 -10.87 43.36 23.17
CA ALA A 50 -10.96 42.44 24.32
C ALA A 50 -11.81 42.95 25.50
N SER A 51 -12.09 44.26 25.61
CA SER A 51 -12.82 44.85 26.73
C SER A 51 -14.29 45.09 26.39
N SER A 52 -15.18 44.90 27.38
CA SER A 52 -16.62 45.18 27.28
C SER A 52 -16.96 46.64 26.96
N GLN A 53 -15.99 47.55 27.15
CA GLN A 53 -16.03 48.92 26.64
C GLN A 53 -14.93 49.08 25.59
N SER A 54 -15.28 49.59 24.41
CA SER A 54 -14.38 49.86 23.30
C SER A 54 -13.32 50.90 23.70
N LYS A 55 -12.13 50.46 24.09
CA LYS A 55 -11.05 51.39 24.48
C LYS A 55 -10.25 51.78 23.25
N LEU A 56 -10.29 53.07 22.88
CA LEU A 56 -9.34 53.66 21.94
C LEU A 56 -7.93 53.54 22.55
N LEU A 57 -7.04 52.82 21.87
CA LEU A 57 -5.68 52.53 22.35
C LEU A 57 -4.69 53.59 21.90
N THR A 58 -4.67 53.88 20.60
CA THR A 58 -3.78 54.89 20.02
C THR A 58 -4.34 55.42 18.70
N VAL A 59 -3.79 56.55 18.24
CA VAL A 59 -4.06 57.14 16.93
C VAL A 59 -2.73 57.53 16.31
N PHE A 60 -2.51 57.16 15.05
CA PHE A 60 -1.34 57.61 14.30
C PHE A 60 -1.74 58.31 13.00
N PRO A 61 -1.01 59.36 12.59
CA PRO A 61 -1.28 60.06 11.34
C PRO A 61 -0.87 59.23 10.12
N THR A 62 -1.57 59.43 9.01
CA THR A 62 -1.17 58.98 7.67
C THR A 62 -0.80 60.18 6.80
N VAL A 63 -0.12 59.95 5.68
CA VAL A 63 0.34 61.05 4.81
C VAL A 63 -0.76 61.49 3.87
N ASP A 64 -1.45 60.56 3.23
CA ASP A 64 -2.59 60.81 2.34
C ASP A 64 -3.80 59.95 2.76
N SER A 65 -4.88 59.94 1.95
CA SER A 65 -6.11 59.18 2.24
C SER A 65 -5.89 57.69 2.00
N VAL A 66 -6.25 56.84 2.97
CA VAL A 66 -6.03 55.39 2.89
C VAL A 66 -7.22 54.70 2.21
N ASN A 67 -6.94 53.96 1.13
CA ASN A 67 -7.92 53.14 0.41
C ASN A 67 -7.89 51.68 0.82
N GLN A 68 -6.70 51.16 1.16
CA GLN A 68 -6.52 49.79 1.63
C GLN A 68 -5.59 49.77 2.83
N LEU A 69 -5.93 48.96 3.83
CA LEU A 69 -5.21 48.85 5.10
C LEU A 69 -4.96 47.37 5.40
N LEU A 70 -3.71 47.00 5.66
CA LEU A 70 -3.29 45.64 6.01
C LEU A 70 -2.33 45.67 7.20
N HIS A 71 -2.39 44.67 8.07
CA HIS A 71 -1.42 44.43 9.13
C HIS A 71 -0.63 43.16 8.85
N SER A 72 0.64 43.14 9.25
CA SER A 72 1.53 41.97 9.19
C SER A 72 1.87 41.51 10.60
N ASP A 73 1.48 40.30 10.97
CA ASP A 73 1.85 39.71 12.26
C ASP A 73 3.37 39.47 12.38
N LYS A 74 4.02 39.02 11.29
CA LYS A 74 5.45 38.64 11.31
C LYS A 74 6.38 39.84 11.49
N GLY A 75 6.07 40.95 10.81
CA GLY A 75 6.87 42.17 10.84
C GLY A 75 6.33 43.24 11.79
N ASN A 76 5.13 43.05 12.34
CA ASN A 76 4.38 44.03 13.12
C ASN A 76 4.34 45.43 12.48
N TYR A 77 3.96 45.48 11.21
CA TYR A 77 3.83 46.72 10.44
C TYR A 77 2.42 46.85 9.88
N VAL A 78 2.01 48.09 9.59
CA VAL A 78 0.75 48.40 8.92
C VAL A 78 1.07 48.93 7.52
N ALA A 79 0.66 48.21 6.48
CA ALA A 79 0.79 48.65 5.09
C ALA A 79 -0.50 49.34 4.64
N THR A 80 -0.33 50.48 3.97
CA THR A 80 -1.41 51.29 3.41
C THR A 80 -1.22 51.47 1.91
N LEU A 81 -2.34 51.44 1.19
CA LEU A 81 -2.44 52.01 -0.15
C LEU A 81 -3.10 53.37 -0.01
N GLU A 82 -2.36 54.44 -0.28
CA GLU A 82 -2.80 55.82 -0.09
C GLU A 82 -2.96 56.57 -1.41
N SER A 83 -4.07 57.28 -1.58
CA SER A 83 -4.33 58.12 -2.75
C SER A 83 -4.09 59.58 -2.44
N LYS A 84 -3.31 60.21 -3.32
CA LYS A 84 -3.09 61.64 -3.35
C LYS A 84 -3.78 62.24 -4.58
N ASN A 85 -4.75 63.11 -4.34
CA ASN A 85 -5.40 63.86 -5.40
C ASN A 85 -4.48 65.01 -5.84
N SER A 86 -4.32 65.17 -7.15
CA SER A 86 -3.62 66.33 -7.72
C SER A 86 -4.36 67.62 -7.34
N ARG A 87 -3.63 68.75 -7.32
CA ARG A 87 -4.18 70.08 -7.01
C ARG A 87 -5.33 70.48 -7.96
N ASP A 88 -5.32 69.91 -9.17
CA ASP A 88 -6.34 70.16 -10.21
C ASP A 88 -7.53 69.17 -10.13
N GLY A 89 -7.49 68.19 -9.22
CA GLY A 89 -8.55 67.18 -9.01
C GLY A 89 -8.70 66.14 -10.14
N THR A 90 -7.94 66.26 -11.23
CA THR A 90 -8.07 65.43 -12.44
C THR A 90 -7.30 64.12 -12.41
N THR A 91 -6.24 64.02 -11.59
CA THR A 91 -5.39 62.82 -11.49
C THR A 91 -5.21 62.39 -10.03
N THR A 92 -5.37 61.10 -9.77
CA THR A 92 -5.15 60.45 -8.48
C THR A 92 -3.92 59.56 -8.56
N ASN A 93 -2.89 59.87 -7.77
CA ASN A 93 -1.69 59.04 -7.67
C ASN A 93 -1.75 58.19 -6.40
N ASN A 94 -1.43 56.90 -6.53
CA ASN A 94 -1.43 55.95 -5.44
C ASN A 94 0.00 55.65 -4.98
N PHE A 95 0.18 55.53 -3.68
CA PHE A 95 1.46 55.22 -3.04
C PHE A 95 1.27 54.07 -2.06
N VAL A 96 2.25 53.17 -1.97
CA VAL A 96 2.30 52.14 -0.93
C VAL A 96 3.23 52.62 0.18
N ARG A 97 2.68 52.76 1.39
CA ARG A 97 3.41 53.22 2.57
C ARG A 97 3.25 52.22 3.71
N ILE A 98 4.29 52.12 4.53
CA ILE A 98 4.37 51.13 5.60
C ILE A 98 4.70 51.84 6.90
N TYR A 99 3.82 51.71 7.90
CA TYR A 99 3.97 52.28 9.22
C TYR A 99 4.49 51.23 10.19
N VAL A 100 5.63 51.52 10.83
CA VAL A 100 6.24 50.69 11.87
C VAL A 100 6.26 51.45 13.19
N ASN A 101 6.28 50.72 14.31
CA ASN A 101 6.14 51.27 15.67
C ASN A 101 4.84 52.09 15.86
N TRP A 102 3.79 51.75 15.12
CA TRP A 102 2.52 52.46 15.09
C TRP A 102 1.80 52.44 16.46
N GLU A 103 2.01 51.40 17.27
CA GLU A 103 1.48 51.27 18.63
C GLU A 103 1.99 52.35 19.60
N MET A 104 3.17 52.93 19.34
CA MET A 104 3.86 53.84 20.25
C MET A 104 3.50 55.32 20.01
N SER A 105 2.69 55.60 18.98
CA SER A 105 2.28 56.93 18.55
C SER A 105 1.60 57.77 19.63
N GLY A 106 0.79 57.16 20.51
CA GLY A 106 0.06 57.88 21.56
C GLY A 106 0.90 58.31 22.76
N ASN A 107 2.09 57.73 22.96
CA ASN A 107 2.90 57.94 24.18
C ASN A 107 4.01 58.99 24.03
N GLN A 108 4.34 59.38 22.80
CA GLN A 108 5.47 60.27 22.52
C GLN A 108 5.00 61.35 21.53
N ASN A 109 5.05 62.61 21.95
CA ASN A 109 4.71 63.78 21.12
C ASN A 109 5.81 64.05 20.06
N GLN A 110 6.23 63.01 19.34
CA GLN A 110 7.32 62.98 18.38
C GLN A 110 6.76 62.95 16.96
N ALA A 111 7.36 63.75 16.06
CA ALA A 111 6.99 63.77 14.66
C ALA A 111 7.28 62.42 13.98
N MET A 112 6.37 62.00 13.08
CA MET A 112 6.56 60.84 12.21
C MET A 112 7.84 61.02 11.37
N ARG A 113 8.67 59.98 11.29
CA ARG A 113 9.84 59.98 10.41
C ARG A 113 9.53 59.24 9.11
N ALA A 114 9.81 59.86 7.97
CA ALA A 114 9.59 59.27 6.65
C ALA A 114 10.92 58.82 6.03
N ARG A 115 10.90 57.69 5.31
CA ARG A 115 12.02 57.23 4.49
C ARG A 115 11.57 56.38 3.31
N ILE A 116 12.49 56.12 2.38
CA ILE A 116 12.24 55.31 1.18
C ILE A 116 12.95 53.96 1.36
N ALA A 117 12.22 52.87 1.13
CA ALA A 117 12.73 51.51 1.27
C ALA A 117 13.98 51.27 0.40
N GLY A 118 15.01 50.64 0.96
CA GLY A 118 16.27 50.31 0.28
C GLY A 118 17.15 51.49 -0.14
N ARG A 119 16.70 52.74 0.03
CA ARG A 119 17.45 53.95 -0.38
C ARG A 119 17.94 54.79 0.79
N VAL A 120 17.25 54.74 1.95
CA VAL A 120 17.52 55.61 3.09
C VAL A 120 17.64 54.79 4.37
N THR A 121 18.83 54.76 4.97
CA THR A 121 19.09 54.13 6.27
C THR A 121 18.62 55.04 7.42
N PRO A 122 18.02 54.52 8.51
CA PRO A 122 17.62 55.32 9.67
C PRO A 122 18.78 56.12 10.30
N SER A 123 18.51 57.32 10.80
CA SER A 123 19.56 58.20 11.38
C SER A 123 20.05 57.74 12.76
N LEU A 124 21.30 58.09 13.11
CA LEU A 124 21.97 57.69 14.36
C LEU A 124 21.33 58.30 15.63
N ASN A 125 20.74 59.49 15.53
CA ASN A 125 20.05 60.19 16.63
C ASN A 125 18.61 59.66 16.81
N ARG A 126 18.44 58.34 16.77
CA ARG A 126 17.12 57.68 16.84
C ARG A 126 16.64 57.65 18.29
N THR A 127 15.49 58.26 18.55
CA THR A 127 14.69 57.91 19.73
C THR A 127 14.16 56.50 19.49
N LEU A 128 14.47 55.58 20.40
CA LEU A 128 13.95 54.22 20.33
C LEU A 128 12.40 54.28 20.30
N ASN A 129 11.80 53.55 19.36
CA ASN A 129 10.35 53.34 19.23
C ASN A 129 9.49 54.54 18.76
N SER A 130 10.03 55.45 17.94
CA SER A 130 9.22 56.47 17.25
C SER A 130 8.45 55.91 16.05
N LEU A 131 7.26 56.46 15.76
CA LEU A 131 6.49 56.16 14.54
C LEU A 131 7.32 56.47 13.28
N GLU A 132 7.40 55.51 12.38
CA GLU A 132 8.18 55.61 11.15
C GLU A 132 7.37 55.12 9.95
N MET A 133 7.41 55.89 8.86
CA MET A 133 6.76 55.61 7.59
C MET A 133 7.84 55.27 6.55
N ILE A 134 7.64 54.16 5.86
CA ILE A 134 8.49 53.65 4.80
C ILE A 134 7.69 53.66 3.51
N GLU A 135 8.10 54.48 2.54
CA GLU A 135 7.50 54.52 1.21
C GLU A 135 8.21 53.53 0.28
N LEU A 136 7.43 52.72 -0.45
CA LEU A 136 7.97 51.79 -1.43
C LEU A 136 8.24 52.51 -2.77
N PRO A 137 9.46 52.44 -3.33
CA PRO A 137 9.73 53.00 -4.64
C PRO A 137 9.15 52.10 -5.73
N LEU A 138 8.03 52.52 -6.33
CA LEU A 138 7.33 51.79 -7.39
C LEU A 138 7.53 52.47 -8.76
N ASN A 139 7.55 51.66 -9.81
CA ASN A 139 7.73 52.14 -11.20
C ASN A 139 6.39 52.45 -11.89
N SER A 140 5.28 51.92 -11.36
CA SER A 140 3.92 52.06 -11.90
C SER A 140 2.92 52.30 -10.76
N GLN A 141 1.69 52.71 -11.10
CA GLN A 141 0.66 53.01 -10.10
C GLN A 141 0.15 51.72 -9.43
N PRO A 142 0.21 51.62 -8.08
CA PRO A 142 -0.33 50.48 -7.36
C PRO A 142 -1.87 50.52 -7.33
N THR A 143 -2.49 49.36 -7.52
CA THR A 143 -3.95 49.18 -7.47
C THR A 143 -4.39 48.41 -6.22
N HIS A 144 -3.63 47.39 -5.81
CA HIS A 144 -3.92 46.57 -4.64
C HIS A 144 -2.63 46.12 -3.94
N ILE A 145 -2.73 45.84 -2.64
CA ILE A 145 -1.66 45.25 -1.83
C ILE A 145 -2.15 43.97 -1.14
N ALA A 146 -1.25 43.03 -0.88
CA ALA A 146 -1.51 41.82 -0.09
C ALA A 146 -0.29 41.49 0.78
N CYS A 147 -0.52 41.03 2.01
CA CYS A 147 0.56 40.71 2.96
C CYS A 147 0.52 39.22 3.33
N CYS A 148 1.69 38.57 3.26
CA CYS A 148 1.86 37.21 3.75
C CYS A 148 2.07 37.24 5.26
N GLN A 149 1.11 36.71 6.02
CA GLN A 149 1.16 36.77 7.48
C GLN A 149 2.32 35.97 8.08
N THR A 150 2.87 34.98 7.36
CA THR A 150 3.89 34.06 7.90
C THR A 150 5.32 34.47 7.55
N THR A 151 5.55 35.00 6.34
CA THR A 151 6.87 35.51 5.92
C THR A 151 7.03 37.01 6.19
N GLY A 152 5.91 37.75 6.26
CA GLY A 152 5.91 39.21 6.34
C GLY A 152 6.15 39.91 5.00
N ASN A 153 6.21 39.16 3.88
CA ASN A 153 6.40 39.77 2.57
C ASN A 153 5.14 40.53 2.12
N LEU A 154 5.36 41.56 1.30
CA LEU A 154 4.29 42.35 0.71
C LEU A 154 4.25 42.14 -0.81
N LEU A 155 3.09 41.78 -1.33
CA LEU A 155 2.81 41.72 -2.76
C LEU A 155 2.09 43.01 -3.17
N VAL A 156 2.67 43.73 -4.13
CA VAL A 156 2.12 44.98 -4.65
C VAL A 156 1.68 44.76 -6.09
N VAL A 157 0.40 45.00 -6.37
CA VAL A 157 -0.21 44.84 -7.69
C VAL A 157 -0.29 46.19 -8.40
N MET A 158 0.13 46.22 -9.66
CA MET A 158 0.13 47.35 -10.57
C MET A 158 -0.62 46.92 -11.85
N GLU A 159 -1.94 47.10 -11.84
CA GLU A 159 -2.87 46.63 -12.88
C GLU A 159 -2.82 45.12 -13.15
N ARG A 160 -2.04 44.66 -14.14
CA ARG A 160 -1.87 43.25 -14.53
C ARG A 160 -0.52 42.68 -14.14
N GLU A 161 0.32 43.45 -13.47
CA GLU A 161 1.61 43.01 -12.99
C GLU A 161 1.66 43.10 -11.47
N ALA A 162 2.41 42.24 -10.81
CA ALA A 162 2.62 42.30 -9.37
C ALA A 162 4.07 42.03 -9.01
N VAL A 163 4.56 42.68 -7.96
CA VAL A 163 5.94 42.56 -7.50
C VAL A 163 5.96 42.23 -6.02
N ILE A 164 6.85 41.30 -5.64
CA ILE A 164 7.06 40.91 -4.25
C ILE A 164 8.16 41.78 -3.64
N HIS A 165 7.85 42.38 -2.49
CA HIS A 165 8.78 43.08 -1.63
C HIS A 165 9.08 42.19 -0.41
N GLU A 166 10.34 41.73 -0.30
CA GLU A 166 10.81 40.91 0.82
C GLU A 166 10.97 41.77 2.07
N LEU A 167 10.42 41.31 3.20
CA LEU A 167 10.69 41.91 4.50
C LEU A 167 12.09 41.54 4.99
N LYS A 168 12.95 42.54 5.17
CA LYS A 168 14.30 42.36 5.71
C LYS A 168 14.47 43.05 7.06
N VAL A 169 15.21 42.39 7.96
CA VAL A 169 15.70 43.01 9.19
C VAL A 169 17.15 43.40 8.96
N GLU A 170 17.40 44.65 8.61
CA GLU A 170 18.72 45.18 8.38
C GLU A 170 19.36 45.66 9.68
N THR A 171 20.70 45.72 9.69
CA THR A 171 21.46 46.24 10.83
C THR A 171 22.26 47.43 10.38
N GLN A 172 22.04 48.57 11.03
CA GLN A 172 22.82 49.77 10.77
C GLN A 172 24.27 49.55 11.21
N GLN A 173 25.23 49.74 10.30
CA GLN A 173 26.64 49.39 10.53
C GLN A 173 27.28 50.12 11.73
N LEU A 174 26.95 51.41 11.91
CA LEU A 174 27.55 52.25 12.95
C LEU A 174 26.94 52.02 14.34
N SER A 175 25.61 52.00 14.45
CA SER A 175 24.89 51.87 15.73
C SER A 175 24.65 50.41 16.15
N LYS A 176 24.83 49.46 15.22
CA LYS A 176 24.40 48.05 15.33
C LYS A 176 22.91 47.88 15.64
N GLN A 177 22.09 48.91 15.45
CA GLN A 177 20.65 48.83 15.66
C GLN A 177 19.98 48.12 14.48
N LYS A 178 19.00 47.28 14.80
CA LYS A 178 18.18 46.59 13.80
C LYS A 178 16.99 47.47 13.41
N PHE A 179 16.63 47.43 12.12
CA PHE A 179 15.44 48.07 11.59
C PHE A 179 14.81 47.20 10.50
N LEU A 180 13.51 47.38 10.28
CA LEU A 180 12.78 46.70 9.21
C LEU A 180 12.99 47.45 7.91
N ASP A 181 13.23 46.78 6.80
CA ASP A 181 13.22 47.39 5.47
C ASP A 181 12.60 46.43 4.44
N PHE A 182 12.34 46.94 3.24
CA PHE A 182 11.73 46.17 2.17
C PHE A 182 12.61 46.21 0.92
N GLU A 183 12.90 45.03 0.38
CA GLU A 183 13.66 44.89 -0.86
C GLU A 183 12.76 44.36 -1.97
N VAL A 184 12.73 45.09 -3.09
CA VAL A 184 11.98 44.70 -4.29
C VAL A 184 12.68 43.57 -5.03
N ARG A 185 11.93 42.53 -5.45
CA ARG A 185 12.47 41.49 -6.31
C ARG A 185 12.65 42.00 -7.75
N PRO A 186 13.68 41.54 -8.50
CA PRO A 186 13.98 42.00 -9.86
C PRO A 186 13.05 41.42 -10.94
N TRP A 187 12.11 40.57 -10.54
CA TRP A 187 11.13 39.92 -11.39
C TRP A 187 9.71 40.29 -10.94
N SER A 188 8.78 40.31 -11.88
CA SER A 188 7.36 40.58 -11.67
C SER A 188 6.51 39.41 -12.13
N LEU A 189 5.32 39.30 -11.55
CA LEU A 189 4.28 38.34 -11.91
C LEU A 189 3.30 39.04 -12.83
N LYS A 190 3.15 38.58 -14.06
CA LYS A 190 2.19 39.12 -15.03
C LYS A 190 0.96 38.23 -15.11
N PHE A 191 -0.21 38.84 -15.04
CA PHE A 191 -1.50 38.18 -15.06
C PHE A 191 -2.25 38.42 -16.38
N THR A 192 -3.07 37.46 -16.77
CA THR A 192 -3.96 37.55 -17.94
C THR A 192 -5.08 38.58 -17.77
N PHE A 193 -5.51 38.84 -16.53
CA PHE A 193 -6.55 39.82 -16.18
C PHE A 193 -6.09 40.73 -15.03
N SER A 194 -6.76 41.87 -14.86
CA SER A 194 -6.51 42.79 -13.74
C SER A 194 -7.30 42.32 -12.51
N PRO A 195 -6.64 41.96 -11.39
CA PRO A 195 -7.35 41.47 -10.21
C PRO A 195 -7.97 42.58 -9.37
N SER A 196 -9.09 42.26 -8.74
CA SER A 196 -9.72 43.04 -7.67
C SER A 196 -9.41 42.49 -6.28
N HIS A 197 -9.07 41.20 -6.18
CA HIS A 197 -8.70 40.55 -4.92
C HIS A 197 -7.43 39.74 -5.12
N VAL A 198 -6.48 39.90 -4.20
CA VAL A 198 -5.22 39.17 -4.18
C VAL A 198 -4.87 38.80 -2.74
N GLN A 199 -4.46 37.55 -2.51
CA GLN A 199 -3.94 37.10 -1.23
C GLN A 199 -2.69 36.24 -1.45
N ILE A 200 -1.76 36.28 -0.49
CA ILE A 200 -0.51 35.53 -0.51
C ILE A 200 -0.32 34.80 0.83
N ALA A 201 0.03 33.52 0.77
CA ALA A 201 0.32 32.70 1.94
C ALA A 201 1.40 31.67 1.60
N GLU A 202 2.53 31.72 2.32
CA GLU A 202 3.72 30.93 1.98
C GLU A 202 4.08 31.12 0.48
N GLU A 203 4.11 30.03 -0.28
CA GLU A 203 4.39 29.98 -1.72
C GLU A 203 3.14 30.04 -2.60
N PHE A 204 1.94 30.16 -2.03
CA PHE A 204 0.67 30.21 -2.76
C PHE A 204 0.17 31.65 -2.92
N ILE A 205 -0.30 31.97 -4.13
CA ILE A 205 -0.88 33.26 -4.47
C ILE A 205 -2.25 33.02 -5.12
N THR A 206 -3.28 33.71 -4.61
CA THR A 206 -4.63 33.74 -5.19
C THR A 206 -4.89 35.09 -5.83
N VAL A 207 -5.55 35.06 -6.98
CA VAL A 207 -5.84 36.23 -7.80
C VAL A 207 -7.25 36.09 -8.36
N MET A 208 -8.10 37.10 -8.17
CA MET A 208 -9.52 37.05 -8.54
C MET A 208 -10.02 38.39 -9.07
N ASN A 209 -10.94 38.35 -10.04
CA ASN A 209 -11.85 39.42 -10.40
C ASN A 209 -13.30 38.90 -10.42
N SER A 210 -14.27 39.66 -10.95
CA SER A 210 -15.67 39.24 -10.97
C SER A 210 -15.96 38.00 -11.83
N THR A 211 -15.09 37.64 -12.79
CA THR A 211 -15.35 36.54 -13.75
C THR A 211 -14.34 35.41 -13.69
N SER A 212 -13.17 35.65 -13.11
CA SER A 212 -11.97 34.81 -13.23
C SER A 212 -11.27 34.69 -11.88
N PHE A 213 -10.89 33.46 -11.54
CA PHE A 213 -10.18 33.13 -10.33
C PHE A 213 -9.01 32.19 -10.66
N MET A 214 -7.84 32.43 -10.08
CA MET A 214 -6.71 31.52 -10.17
C MET A 214 -5.95 31.44 -8.85
N ILE A 215 -5.42 30.25 -8.57
CA ILE A 215 -4.42 30.01 -7.54
C ILE A 215 -3.23 29.28 -8.16
N PHE A 216 -2.04 29.75 -7.85
CA PHE A 216 -0.80 29.16 -8.30
C PHE A 216 0.25 29.19 -7.19
N LYS A 217 1.23 28.31 -7.34
CA LYS A 217 2.34 28.11 -6.43
C LYS A 217 3.62 28.62 -7.10
N LEU A 218 4.47 29.29 -6.33
CA LEU A 218 5.75 29.80 -6.80
C LEU A 218 6.90 28.98 -6.21
N THR A 219 7.38 27.96 -6.94
CA THR A 219 8.39 27.00 -6.49
C THR A 219 9.79 27.41 -6.96
N ASN A 220 10.82 27.13 -6.15
CA ASN A 220 12.22 27.35 -6.53
C ASN A 220 12.91 25.99 -6.72
N GLN A 221 13.35 25.70 -7.95
CA GLN A 221 13.91 24.39 -8.32
C GLN A 221 15.07 23.95 -7.40
N PHE A 222 15.94 24.87 -6.98
CA PHE A 222 17.10 24.54 -6.15
C PHE A 222 16.76 24.12 -4.71
N ASN A 223 15.58 24.50 -4.20
CA ASN A 223 15.16 24.18 -2.84
C ASN A 223 14.44 22.82 -2.73
N ASP A 224 13.79 22.35 -3.80
CA ASP A 224 12.99 21.12 -3.78
C ASP A 224 13.84 19.84 -3.96
N ASP A 225 14.93 19.88 -4.73
CA ASP A 225 15.85 18.74 -4.91
C ASP A 225 16.54 18.28 -3.60
N MET A 226 16.71 19.20 -2.64
CA MET A 226 17.26 18.90 -1.31
C MET A 226 16.22 18.32 -0.35
N MET A 227 14.93 18.62 -0.51
CA MET A 227 13.85 18.12 0.36
C MET A 227 13.47 16.67 0.05
N ASN A 228 13.43 16.28 -1.24
CA ASN A 228 13.20 14.89 -1.65
C ASN A 228 14.29 13.93 -1.11
N ASN A 229 15.52 14.44 -0.94
CA ASN A 229 16.62 13.72 -0.32
C ASN A 229 16.49 13.59 1.21
N VAL A 230 15.72 14.44 1.88
CA VAL A 230 15.49 14.37 3.34
C VAL A 230 14.27 13.52 3.67
N GLU A 231 13.23 13.51 2.84
CA GLU A 231 12.07 12.61 3.01
C GLU A 231 12.45 11.13 2.83
N SER A 232 13.33 10.83 1.86
CA SER A 232 13.91 9.49 1.68
C SER A 232 14.79 9.04 2.87
N ILE A 233 15.44 9.97 3.57
CA ILE A 233 16.23 9.69 4.79
C ILE A 233 15.36 9.58 6.06
N ASN A 234 14.18 10.21 6.09
CA ASN A 234 13.27 10.14 7.23
C ASN A 234 12.35 8.91 7.19
N ASN A 235 11.96 8.44 5.99
CA ASN A 235 11.24 7.17 5.84
C ASN A 235 12.10 5.94 6.19
N THR A 236 13.42 6.08 6.29
CA THR A 236 14.36 5.01 6.68
C THR A 236 14.75 5.02 8.16
N LYS A 237 14.15 5.90 9.00
CA LYS A 237 14.51 6.03 10.43
C LYS A 237 13.56 5.38 11.44
N ASN A 238 12.50 4.69 11.00
CA ASN A 238 11.60 3.96 11.92
C ASN A 238 11.96 2.49 12.18
N THR A 239 13.16 2.01 11.80
CA THR A 239 13.63 0.64 12.09
C THR A 239 14.95 0.57 12.86
N LYS A 240 15.29 1.56 13.70
CA LYS A 240 16.45 1.46 14.59
C LYS A 240 16.13 1.79 16.05
N LYS A 241 15.49 0.82 16.72
CA LYS A 241 15.60 0.64 18.17
C LYS A 241 16.11 -0.76 18.49
N ARG A 242 17.41 -0.98 18.25
CA ARG A 242 18.26 -1.88 19.04
C ARG A 242 19.70 -1.77 18.53
N MET A 243 20.53 -1.13 19.33
CA MET A 243 21.96 -1.35 19.56
C MET A 243 22.56 -0.01 19.95
N ASN A 244 22.50 0.27 21.24
CA ASN A 244 23.40 1.22 21.87
C ASN A 244 24.05 0.47 23.03
N GLN A 245 25.20 -0.14 22.74
CA GLN A 245 26.21 -0.47 23.74
C GLN A 245 27.55 -0.64 23.03
N ASN A 246 28.56 -0.02 23.64
CA ASN A 246 29.99 -0.05 23.33
C ASN A 246 30.50 0.97 22.31
N ALA A 247 30.50 2.24 22.76
CA ALA A 247 31.58 3.15 22.44
C ALA A 247 32.71 2.98 23.47
N LYS A 248 33.94 2.68 23.02
CA LYS A 248 35.19 3.15 23.65
C LYS A 248 36.45 2.79 22.83
N ILE A 249 37.35 3.79 22.74
CA ILE A 249 38.80 3.77 22.41
C ILE A 249 39.09 3.78 20.89
N ALA A 250 39.30 4.91 20.22
CA ALA A 250 40.38 5.92 20.26
C ALA A 250 41.62 5.57 19.37
N MET A 251 41.78 6.40 18.33
CA MET A 251 43.00 6.87 17.64
C MET A 251 44.26 6.00 17.60
N GLN A 252 44.78 5.68 16.41
CA GLN A 252 45.97 6.34 15.81
C GLN A 252 46.42 5.72 14.47
N ASP A 253 47.08 6.57 13.68
CA ASP A 253 48.15 6.32 12.70
C ASP A 253 47.88 6.15 11.20
N LEU A 254 48.80 6.84 10.50
CA LEU A 254 48.91 7.22 9.10
C LEU A 254 49.74 6.21 8.29
N ASP A 255 49.60 6.37 6.97
CA ASP A 255 50.58 6.18 5.89
C ASP A 255 50.64 4.90 5.04
N SER A 256 50.67 5.22 3.73
CA SER A 256 51.39 4.62 2.60
C SER A 256 50.72 3.54 1.72
N SER A 257 50.50 3.98 0.47
CA SER A 257 50.61 3.31 -0.83
C SER A 257 50.85 1.80 -0.91
N ASP A 258 50.02 1.10 -1.68
CA ASP A 258 50.47 0.51 -2.95
C ASP A 258 49.31 0.01 -3.83
N THR A 259 49.57 0.10 -5.13
CA THR A 259 48.72 -0.21 -6.28
C THR A 259 48.47 -1.71 -6.51
N ASP A 260 47.33 -1.99 -7.17
CA ASP A 260 46.99 -3.17 -7.97
C ASP A 260 46.86 -4.56 -7.31
N LYS A 261 45.60 -4.99 -7.15
CA LYS A 261 45.02 -6.31 -7.56
C LYS A 261 43.71 -6.58 -6.82
N ARG A 262 42.55 -6.37 -7.47
CA ARG A 262 41.30 -7.07 -7.12
C ARG A 262 40.47 -7.42 -8.35
N LEU A 263 40.92 -8.47 -9.03
CA LEU A 263 40.05 -9.40 -9.73
C LEU A 263 39.43 -10.36 -8.70
N ASN A 264 38.12 -10.59 -8.85
CA ASN A 264 37.36 -11.74 -8.38
C ASN A 264 37.49 -12.19 -6.92
N LYS A 265 36.56 -11.70 -6.08
CA LYS A 265 36.00 -12.48 -4.96
C LYS A 265 34.57 -12.03 -4.65
N LYS A 266 33.61 -12.39 -5.52
CA LYS A 266 32.21 -12.49 -5.10
C LYS A 266 32.12 -13.65 -4.10
N ARG A 267 32.11 -13.31 -2.82
CA ARG A 267 31.79 -14.21 -1.73
C ARG A 267 30.30 -14.56 -1.81
N ASN A 268 30.01 -15.85 -1.76
CA ASN A 268 28.74 -16.42 -1.34
C ASN A 268 28.15 -15.63 -0.17
N SER A 269 27.06 -14.91 -0.42
CA SER A 269 26.09 -14.58 0.61
C SER A 269 24.95 -15.57 0.47
N GLN A 270 24.95 -16.61 1.31
CA GLN A 270 23.72 -17.34 1.61
C GLN A 270 22.74 -16.32 2.20
N THR A 271 21.81 -15.86 1.39
CA THR A 271 20.65 -15.08 1.79
C THR A 271 19.83 -15.97 2.72
N LYS A 272 19.84 -15.63 4.02
CA LYS A 272 19.02 -16.29 5.05
C LYS A 272 17.56 -15.95 4.78
N SER A 273 16.80 -16.91 4.24
CA SER A 273 15.37 -16.77 4.00
C SER A 273 14.60 -16.98 5.31
N ILE A 274 14.01 -15.91 5.82
CA ILE A 274 12.98 -15.97 6.86
C ILE A 274 11.72 -16.50 6.15
N ILE A 275 11.12 -17.59 6.66
CA ILE A 275 9.85 -18.11 6.15
C ILE A 275 8.76 -17.08 6.51
N ASP A 276 8.06 -16.57 5.49
CA ASP A 276 6.92 -15.67 5.68
C ASP A 276 5.62 -16.48 5.75
N TYR A 277 5.17 -16.75 6.97
CA TYR A 277 3.96 -17.54 7.24
C TYR A 277 2.64 -16.82 6.86
N LYS A 278 2.71 -15.61 6.26
CA LYS A 278 1.53 -14.85 5.82
C LYS A 278 1.21 -14.98 4.32
N LYS A 279 2.02 -15.69 3.53
CA LYS A 279 1.75 -15.91 2.10
C LYS A 279 0.60 -16.91 1.95
N SER A 280 -0.55 -16.44 1.43
CA SER A 280 -1.67 -17.33 1.10
C SER A 280 -1.29 -18.21 -0.09
N VAL A 281 -1.60 -19.49 0.03
CA VAL A 281 -1.35 -20.54 -0.97
C VAL A 281 -2.57 -20.63 -1.89
N ILE A 282 -3.75 -20.45 -1.31
CA ILE A 282 -4.97 -20.18 -2.07
C ILE A 282 -4.84 -18.80 -2.72
N ASN A 283 -4.87 -18.81 -4.06
CA ASN A 283 -4.83 -17.64 -4.91
C ASN A 283 -6.17 -16.90 -4.78
N GLU A 284 -6.40 -16.23 -3.65
CA GLU A 284 -7.52 -15.29 -3.44
C GLU A 284 -7.26 -14.02 -4.26
N ARG A 285 -7.19 -14.16 -5.58
CA ARG A 285 -7.16 -13.00 -6.48
C ARG A 285 -8.53 -12.36 -6.43
N SER A 286 -8.59 -11.16 -5.88
CA SER A 286 -9.76 -10.27 -5.92
C SER A 286 -9.99 -9.66 -7.31
N PHE A 287 -9.29 -10.14 -8.33
CA PHE A 287 -9.36 -9.70 -9.71
C PHE A 287 -9.50 -10.91 -10.65
N ILE A 288 -10.15 -10.70 -11.79
CA ILE A 288 -10.25 -11.69 -12.86
C ILE A 288 -8.93 -11.69 -13.61
N ASP A 289 -8.23 -12.83 -13.64
CA ASP A 289 -7.02 -12.98 -14.45
C ASP A 289 -7.42 -13.33 -15.89
N TRP A 290 -7.43 -12.33 -16.76
CA TRP A 290 -7.81 -12.46 -18.16
C TRP A 290 -6.90 -13.42 -18.94
N ASP A 291 -5.62 -13.54 -18.59
CA ASP A 291 -4.71 -14.46 -19.26
C ASP A 291 -5.01 -15.91 -18.86
N GLN A 292 -5.48 -16.12 -17.62
CA GLN A 292 -5.86 -17.43 -17.10
C GLN A 292 -7.24 -17.87 -17.63
N LEU A 293 -8.20 -16.94 -17.77
CA LEU A 293 -9.49 -17.19 -18.41
C LEU A 293 -9.33 -17.64 -19.87
N VAL A 294 -8.37 -17.07 -20.59
CA VAL A 294 -8.09 -17.41 -22.00
C VAL A 294 -7.35 -18.75 -22.14
N SER A 295 -6.46 -19.06 -21.20
CA SER A 295 -5.65 -20.29 -21.29
C SER A 295 -6.28 -21.51 -20.62
N LYS A 296 -7.15 -21.32 -19.61
CA LYS A 296 -7.79 -22.36 -18.82
C LYS A 296 -9.22 -21.97 -18.39
N GLU A 297 -10.08 -21.77 -19.38
CA GLU A 297 -11.45 -21.29 -19.20
C GLU A 297 -12.27 -22.09 -18.17
N GLY A 298 -12.22 -23.42 -18.21
CA GLY A 298 -13.03 -24.26 -17.32
C GLY A 298 -12.68 -24.15 -15.83
N GLU A 299 -11.39 -24.09 -15.48
CA GLU A 299 -10.93 -23.96 -14.08
C GLU A 299 -11.27 -22.57 -13.51
N GLU A 300 -11.16 -21.53 -14.34
CA GLU A 300 -11.43 -20.16 -13.91
C GLU A 300 -12.93 -19.87 -13.81
N LEU A 301 -13.76 -20.46 -14.69
CA LEU A 301 -15.22 -20.37 -14.56
C LEU A 301 -15.74 -21.07 -13.30
N GLU A 302 -15.23 -22.26 -12.97
CA GLU A 302 -15.59 -22.97 -11.74
C GLU A 302 -15.20 -22.15 -10.49
N ARG A 303 -14.05 -21.44 -10.54
CA ARG A 303 -13.63 -20.50 -9.48
C ARG A 303 -14.56 -19.30 -9.35
N LEU A 304 -14.97 -18.70 -10.47
CA LEU A 304 -15.87 -17.53 -10.49
C LEU A 304 -17.30 -17.91 -10.05
N GLU A 305 -17.75 -19.13 -10.33
CA GLU A 305 -19.00 -19.70 -9.79
C GLU A 305 -18.92 -19.93 -8.27
N LEU A 306 -17.80 -20.48 -7.77
CA LEU A 306 -17.54 -20.65 -6.33
C LEU A 306 -17.54 -19.30 -5.57
N LEU A 307 -17.06 -18.24 -6.22
CA LEU A 307 -17.08 -16.86 -5.70
C LEU A 307 -18.43 -16.14 -5.91
N LYS A 308 -19.43 -16.80 -6.51
CA LYS A 308 -20.76 -16.25 -6.87
C LYS A 308 -20.74 -15.03 -7.80
N ILE A 309 -19.68 -14.87 -8.61
CA ILE A 309 -19.53 -13.76 -9.56
C ILE A 309 -20.32 -14.04 -10.86
N ILE A 310 -20.55 -15.32 -11.18
CA ILE A 310 -21.26 -15.80 -12.37
C ILE A 310 -22.38 -16.76 -11.94
N ASP A 311 -23.55 -16.68 -12.59
CA ASP A 311 -24.68 -17.59 -12.39
C ASP A 311 -24.69 -18.69 -13.49
N PRO A 312 -24.57 -19.99 -13.14
CA PRO A 312 -24.56 -21.09 -14.11
C PRO A 312 -25.87 -21.26 -14.89
N ALA A 313 -26.96 -20.61 -14.47
CA ALA A 313 -28.25 -20.69 -15.16
C ALA A 313 -28.40 -19.75 -16.37
N SER A 314 -27.52 -18.75 -16.53
CA SER A 314 -27.59 -17.79 -17.63
C SER A 314 -26.79 -18.27 -18.85
N LYS A 315 -27.43 -18.37 -20.02
CA LYS A 315 -26.77 -18.71 -21.30
C LYS A 315 -25.84 -17.61 -21.84
N ASP A 316 -25.91 -16.41 -21.29
CA ASP A 316 -25.07 -15.27 -21.63
C ASP A 316 -24.27 -14.87 -20.38
N PHE A 317 -22.94 -14.79 -20.49
CA PHE A 317 -22.03 -14.42 -19.40
C PHE A 317 -22.29 -12.98 -18.92
N ASN A 318 -23.12 -12.83 -17.89
CA ASN A 318 -23.27 -11.55 -17.19
C ASN A 318 -22.37 -11.56 -15.96
N ILE A 319 -21.32 -10.73 -15.98
CA ILE A 319 -20.49 -10.45 -14.80
C ILE A 319 -21.34 -9.60 -13.85
N ILE A 320 -21.70 -10.15 -12.69
CA ILE A 320 -22.34 -9.39 -11.62
C ILE A 320 -21.22 -8.63 -10.92
N LEU A 321 -20.90 -7.43 -11.41
CA LEU A 321 -20.19 -6.45 -10.62
C LEU A 321 -21.14 -6.03 -9.50
N ASP A 322 -20.70 -6.18 -8.24
CA ASP A 322 -21.34 -5.47 -7.14
C ASP A 322 -21.41 -4.01 -7.57
N SER A 323 -22.64 -3.56 -7.80
CA SER A 323 -22.90 -2.16 -8.05
C SER A 323 -22.25 -1.42 -6.89
N VAL A 324 -21.21 -0.63 -7.18
CA VAL A 324 -20.87 0.50 -6.32
C VAL A 324 -22.18 1.22 -6.12
N SER A 325 -22.77 1.05 -4.93
CA SER A 325 -24.01 1.67 -4.54
C SER A 325 -23.73 3.16 -4.45
N SER A 326 -23.78 3.83 -5.60
CA SER A 326 -24.16 5.22 -5.69
C SER A 326 -25.63 5.29 -5.29
N ASP A 327 -25.87 5.14 -3.99
CA ASP A 327 -27.03 5.74 -3.35
C ASP A 327 -26.78 7.25 -3.32
N THR A 328 -26.72 7.87 -4.50
CA THR A 328 -27.07 9.27 -4.61
C THR A 328 -28.59 9.29 -4.53
N PRO A 329 -29.20 9.94 -3.52
CA PRO A 329 -30.63 10.07 -3.51
C PRO A 329 -31.03 10.79 -4.81
N GLU A 330 -31.85 10.11 -5.61
CA GLU A 330 -32.57 10.62 -6.76
C GLU A 330 -33.39 11.86 -6.34
N ASN A 331 -32.74 13.04 -6.24
CA ASN A 331 -33.36 14.38 -6.18
C ASN A 331 -32.35 15.54 -6.06
N SER A 332 -31.16 15.45 -6.67
CA SER A 332 -30.40 16.65 -7.06
C SER A 332 -30.43 16.75 -8.57
N GLN A 333 -31.24 17.68 -9.09
CA GLN A 333 -31.10 18.16 -10.46
C GLN A 333 -29.62 18.48 -10.70
N SER A 334 -28.97 17.70 -11.56
CA SER A 334 -27.63 17.96 -12.09
C SER A 334 -27.69 19.21 -12.98
N LEU A 335 -27.69 20.38 -12.35
CA LEU A 335 -27.27 21.62 -12.98
C LEU A 335 -25.75 21.59 -12.99
N ASP A 336 -25.13 21.57 -14.18
CA ASP A 336 -23.69 21.78 -14.30
C ASP A 336 -23.29 23.02 -13.48
N PRO A 337 -22.20 22.96 -12.69
CA PRO A 337 -21.82 24.10 -11.86
C PRO A 337 -21.57 25.34 -12.74
N PRO A 338 -21.97 26.55 -12.30
CA PRO A 338 -21.79 27.79 -13.06
C PRO A 338 -20.31 28.18 -13.27
N VAL A 339 -19.39 27.43 -12.66
CA VAL A 339 -17.95 27.66 -12.66
C VAL A 339 -17.25 26.55 -13.44
N VAL A 340 -16.50 26.93 -14.48
CA VAL A 340 -15.83 26.01 -15.42
C VAL A 340 -14.30 26.18 -15.36
N PRO A 341 -13.49 25.14 -15.64
CA PRO A 341 -12.05 25.27 -15.72
C PRO A 341 -11.65 26.16 -16.89
N ALA A 342 -10.70 27.07 -16.68
CA ALA A 342 -10.29 28.06 -17.67
C ALA A 342 -8.77 28.05 -17.88
N PRO A 343 -8.25 27.13 -18.71
CA PRO A 343 -6.81 26.99 -18.93
C PRO A 343 -6.19 28.20 -19.65
N GLU A 344 -7.00 29.06 -20.27
CA GLU A 344 -6.54 30.32 -20.87
C GLU A 344 -6.07 31.35 -19.83
N ILE A 345 -6.51 31.21 -18.57
CA ILE A 345 -6.06 32.05 -17.47
C ILE A 345 -4.68 31.56 -17.02
N CYS A 346 -3.69 32.46 -17.02
CA CYS A 346 -2.37 32.13 -16.51
C CYS A 346 -1.69 33.33 -15.84
N ALA A 347 -0.60 33.01 -15.15
CA ALA A 347 0.34 33.94 -14.56
C ALA A 347 1.74 33.56 -15.08
N THR A 348 2.53 34.55 -15.46
CA THR A 348 3.90 34.34 -15.98
C THR A 348 4.89 35.19 -15.22
N ILE A 349 6.15 34.74 -15.12
CA ILE A 349 7.22 35.53 -14.53
C ILE A 349 7.88 36.34 -15.64
N THR A 350 8.01 37.65 -15.43
CA THR A 350 8.73 38.56 -16.32
C THR A 350 9.93 39.15 -15.59
N THR A 351 11.10 39.15 -16.22
CA THR A 351 12.34 39.72 -15.68
C THR A 351 12.71 40.98 -16.45
N SER A 352 13.21 42.01 -15.75
CA SER A 352 13.61 43.27 -16.37
C SER A 352 15.10 43.36 -16.73
N SER A 353 15.89 42.29 -16.50
CA SER A 353 17.35 42.27 -16.71
C SER A 353 17.78 41.23 -17.75
N ASN A 354 18.62 41.66 -18.71
CA ASN A 354 19.31 40.79 -19.69
C ASN A 354 20.48 39.98 -19.08
N GLU A 355 20.65 39.99 -17.76
CA GLU A 355 21.65 39.18 -17.08
C GLU A 355 21.01 37.88 -16.57
N ASP A 356 21.10 36.82 -17.37
CA ASP A 356 20.59 35.47 -17.13
C ASP A 356 21.17 34.77 -15.87
N SER A 357 21.98 35.46 -15.05
CA SER A 357 22.69 34.84 -13.94
C SER A 357 22.04 35.06 -12.56
N TRP A 358 21.01 35.92 -12.43
CA TRP A 358 20.39 36.30 -11.15
C TRP A 358 18.85 36.13 -11.12
N SER A 359 18.21 35.65 -12.19
CA SER A 359 16.84 35.17 -12.10
C SER A 359 16.84 33.91 -11.24
N GLU A 360 16.57 34.07 -9.94
CA GLU A 360 16.25 32.96 -9.05
C GLU A 360 15.26 32.03 -9.79
N ASN A 361 15.58 30.74 -9.93
CA ASN A 361 14.85 29.71 -10.70
C ASN A 361 13.43 29.44 -10.13
N TYR A 362 12.58 30.46 -10.10
CA TYR A 362 11.19 30.34 -9.71
C TYR A 362 10.34 29.89 -10.89
N ILE A 363 9.43 28.96 -10.64
CA ILE A 363 8.47 28.45 -11.60
C ILE A 363 7.07 28.63 -11.02
N ILE A 364 6.12 28.96 -11.90
CA ILE A 364 4.70 29.04 -11.57
C ILE A 364 4.08 27.67 -11.86
N GLU A 365 3.58 27.03 -10.82
CA GLU A 365 2.77 25.81 -10.90
C GLU A 365 1.31 26.21 -10.68
N HIS A 366 0.49 26.15 -11.73
CA HIS A 366 -0.94 26.44 -11.64
C HIS A 366 -1.67 25.30 -10.92
N VAL A 367 -2.42 25.63 -9.87
CA VAL A 367 -3.09 24.61 -9.03
C VAL A 367 -4.58 24.53 -9.34
N LEU A 368 -5.24 25.69 -9.52
CA LEU A 368 -6.66 25.75 -9.88
C LEU A 368 -6.95 27.06 -10.64
N ARG A 369 -7.74 26.95 -11.72
CA ARG A 369 -8.10 28.04 -12.62
C ARG A 369 -9.56 27.96 -13.00
N LEU A 370 -10.33 28.97 -12.62
CA LEU A 370 -11.78 28.98 -12.70
C LEU A 370 -12.30 30.22 -13.42
N LYS A 371 -13.40 30.05 -14.13
CA LYS A 371 -14.12 31.15 -14.77
C LYS A 371 -15.63 30.92 -14.67
N VAL A 372 -16.37 31.99 -14.43
CA VAL A 372 -17.83 31.95 -14.47
C VAL A 372 -18.28 32.14 -15.91
N VAL A 373 -19.12 31.23 -16.41
CA VAL A 373 -19.69 31.34 -17.75
C VAL A 373 -20.97 32.18 -17.66
N PRO A 374 -21.06 33.35 -18.32
CA PRO A 374 -22.30 34.11 -18.31
C PRO A 374 -23.39 33.34 -19.05
N THR A 375 -24.52 33.11 -18.38
CA THR A 375 -25.74 32.55 -18.97
C THR A 375 -26.21 33.44 -20.12
N SER A 376 -26.69 32.85 -21.21
CA SER A 376 -26.97 33.52 -22.49
C SER A 376 -27.88 34.76 -22.35
N ALA A 377 -27.70 35.72 -23.26
CA ALA A 377 -28.35 37.04 -23.29
C ALA A 377 -29.89 37.05 -23.38
N GLU A 378 -30.55 35.89 -23.44
CA GLU A 378 -32.01 35.77 -23.61
C GLU A 378 -32.75 35.39 -22.32
N ALA A 379 -32.06 34.99 -21.24
CA ALA A 379 -32.64 34.72 -19.92
C ALA A 379 -32.58 35.95 -19.00
N THR A 380 -32.95 37.13 -19.51
CA THR A 380 -33.06 38.35 -18.72
C THR A 380 -34.48 38.51 -18.19
N LYS A 381 -34.79 37.81 -17.09
CA LYS A 381 -35.79 38.18 -16.08
C LYS A 381 -35.71 37.17 -14.93
N ASP A 382 -35.19 37.63 -13.80
CA ASP A 382 -35.34 37.09 -12.44
C ASP A 382 -34.19 36.27 -11.80
N PHE A 383 -33.15 35.86 -12.53
CA PHE A 383 -31.91 35.33 -11.91
C PHE A 383 -30.70 36.17 -12.35
N GLY A 384 -30.06 36.86 -11.40
CA GLY A 384 -28.88 37.70 -11.67
C GLY A 384 -27.74 36.89 -12.27
N ASN A 385 -26.95 37.50 -13.16
CA ASN A 385 -25.74 36.89 -13.70
C ASN A 385 -24.85 36.38 -12.55
N ASP A 386 -24.35 35.15 -12.65
CA ASP A 386 -23.36 34.64 -11.70
C ASP A 386 -22.01 35.37 -11.87
N TYR A 387 -21.44 35.81 -10.76
CA TYR A 387 -20.10 36.40 -10.68
C TYR A 387 -19.44 36.00 -9.35
N PHE A 388 -18.12 36.05 -9.30
CA PHE A 388 -17.40 35.86 -8.04
C PHE A 388 -17.61 37.05 -7.11
N THR A 389 -18.10 36.78 -5.91
CA THR A 389 -18.42 37.81 -4.91
C THR A 389 -17.24 38.07 -3.98
N CYS A 390 -16.65 36.99 -3.44
CA CYS A 390 -15.54 37.07 -2.49
C CYS A 390 -14.71 35.78 -2.48
N CYS A 391 -13.49 35.86 -1.93
CA CYS A 391 -12.61 34.71 -1.71
C CYS A 391 -11.85 34.82 -0.38
N GLY A 392 -11.41 33.67 0.13
CA GLY A 392 -10.61 33.59 1.35
C GLY A 392 -9.54 32.50 1.25
N MET A 393 -8.34 32.78 1.73
CA MET A 393 -7.21 31.86 1.73
C MET A 393 -6.58 31.81 3.12
N LYS A 394 -6.35 30.60 3.64
CA LYS A 394 -5.69 30.39 4.93
C LYS A 394 -4.66 29.26 4.91
N PRO A 395 -3.41 29.53 5.32
CA PRO A 395 -2.41 28.49 5.49
C PRO A 395 -2.68 27.68 6.76
N SER A 396 -2.52 26.38 6.65
CA SER A 396 -2.71 25.38 7.72
C SER A 396 -1.40 24.68 8.04
N TYR A 397 -1.18 24.41 9.33
CA TYR A 397 0.03 23.75 9.83
C TYR A 397 -0.36 22.60 10.76
N TRP A 398 0.38 21.50 10.69
CA TRP A 398 0.25 20.37 11.60
C TRP A 398 0.76 20.73 13.00
N ARG A 399 0.06 20.25 14.03
CA ARG A 399 0.51 20.40 15.43
C ARG A 399 1.71 19.51 15.76
N SER A 400 2.93 19.97 15.47
CA SER A 400 4.17 19.28 15.85
C SER A 400 4.88 19.91 17.04
N LYS A 401 5.46 19.07 17.92
CA LYS A 401 6.32 19.51 19.04
C LYS A 401 7.72 19.93 18.59
N THR A 402 8.15 19.53 17.39
CA THR A 402 9.52 19.77 16.89
C THR A 402 9.48 20.72 15.69
N LEU A 403 9.73 22.01 15.92
CA LEU A 403 10.18 22.90 14.84
C LEU A 403 11.64 22.59 14.54
N ASN A 404 11.91 22.06 13.36
CA ASN A 404 13.28 21.96 12.86
C ASN A 404 13.71 23.33 12.32
N THR A 405 14.41 24.10 13.14
CA THR A 405 14.93 25.44 12.79
C THR A 405 16.08 25.43 11.77
N ARG A 406 16.44 24.27 11.21
CA ARG A 406 17.55 24.09 10.26
C ARG A 406 17.16 24.22 8.79
N GLN A 407 16.00 24.79 8.45
CA GLN A 407 15.68 25.10 7.06
C GLN A 407 16.49 26.30 6.58
N LYS A 408 17.07 26.21 5.36
CA LYS A 408 17.69 27.37 4.69
C LYS A 408 16.61 28.43 4.49
N LYS A 409 16.99 29.71 4.64
CA LYS A 409 16.09 30.83 4.35
C LYS A 409 15.60 30.73 2.90
N SER A 410 14.29 30.74 2.72
CA SER A 410 13.62 30.84 1.42
C SER A 410 12.73 32.08 1.46
N LEU A 411 12.57 32.74 0.31
CA LEU A 411 11.79 33.97 0.18
C LEU A 411 10.34 33.76 0.63
N LEU A 412 9.72 32.66 0.19
CA LEU A 412 8.30 32.39 0.35
C LEU A 412 7.98 31.31 1.40
N ARG A 413 8.98 30.64 1.96
CA ARG A 413 8.77 29.61 2.98
C ARG A 413 9.14 30.13 4.36
N SER A 414 8.16 30.14 5.27
CA SER A 414 8.35 30.53 6.66
C SER A 414 9.16 29.47 7.44
N GLN A 415 9.56 29.82 8.66
CA GLN A 415 10.25 28.88 9.56
C GLN A 415 9.37 27.69 9.99
N LYS A 416 8.04 27.80 9.80
CA LYS A 416 7.05 26.77 10.10
C LYS A 416 6.77 25.85 8.91
N TYR A 417 7.46 26.05 7.78
CA TYR A 417 7.20 25.30 6.56
C TYR A 417 7.41 23.79 6.71
N ASN A 418 8.28 23.34 7.63
CA ASN A 418 8.46 21.92 7.94
C ASN A 418 7.22 21.21 8.52
N VAL A 419 6.26 21.98 9.04
CA VAL A 419 4.98 21.49 9.58
C VAL A 419 3.80 22.05 8.78
N PHE A 420 4.07 22.72 7.67
CA PHE A 420 3.04 23.24 6.78
C PHE A 420 2.29 22.08 6.14
N ASN A 421 0.97 22.10 6.30
CA ASN A 421 0.08 21.09 5.74
C ASN A 421 -0.40 21.50 4.34
N GLY A 422 -0.65 22.79 4.13
CA GLY A 422 -1.23 23.27 2.89
C GLY A 422 -2.06 24.53 3.08
N VAL A 423 -2.69 24.98 2.00
CA VAL A 423 -3.57 26.15 1.99
C VAL A 423 -5.01 25.73 1.78
N THR A 424 -5.90 26.20 2.65
CA THR A 424 -7.35 26.11 2.46
C THR A 424 -7.82 27.37 1.76
N CYS A 425 -8.55 27.24 0.64
CA CYS A 425 -9.05 28.36 -0.13
C CYS A 425 -10.54 28.19 -0.42
N ILE A 426 -11.32 29.24 -0.19
CA ILE A 426 -12.73 29.32 -0.57
C ILE A 426 -12.92 30.39 -1.64
N VAL A 427 -13.71 30.08 -2.66
CA VAL A 427 -14.17 31.01 -3.68
C VAL A 427 -15.69 30.96 -3.74
N CYS A 428 -16.36 32.11 -3.74
CA CYS A 428 -17.82 32.18 -3.64
C CYS A 428 -18.43 32.83 -4.88
N THR A 429 -19.52 32.26 -5.36
CA THR A 429 -20.51 32.92 -6.22
C THR A 429 -21.53 33.64 -5.34
N ALA A 430 -22.66 34.09 -5.89
CA ALA A 430 -23.71 34.68 -5.08
C ALA A 430 -24.33 33.66 -4.11
N GLN A 431 -24.59 32.43 -4.56
CA GLN A 431 -25.37 31.44 -3.81
C GLN A 431 -24.54 30.27 -3.26
N GLU A 432 -23.33 30.04 -3.76
CA GLU A 432 -22.51 28.88 -3.38
C GLU A 432 -21.06 29.27 -3.08
N GLY A 433 -20.43 28.55 -2.15
CA GLY A 433 -19.01 28.64 -1.83
C GLY A 433 -18.29 27.34 -2.10
N TYR A 434 -17.23 27.37 -2.90
CA TYR A 434 -16.41 26.21 -3.23
C TYR A 434 -15.12 26.23 -2.41
N LEU A 435 -14.97 25.26 -1.50
CA LEU A 435 -13.82 25.14 -0.60
C LEU A 435 -12.85 24.06 -1.10
N TYR A 436 -11.59 24.44 -1.25
CA TYR A 436 -10.49 23.60 -1.69
C TYR A 436 -9.38 23.55 -0.64
N HIS A 437 -8.65 22.44 -0.58
CA HIS A 437 -7.46 22.28 0.25
C HIS A 437 -6.29 21.81 -0.61
N PHE A 438 -5.20 22.57 -0.61
CA PHE A 438 -4.02 22.32 -1.46
C PHE A 438 -2.81 21.95 -0.60
N SER A 439 -2.33 20.70 -0.75
CA SER A 439 -1.09 20.21 -0.14
C SER A 439 0.15 20.84 -0.79
N PRO A 440 1.26 21.08 -0.07
CA PRO A 440 2.52 21.56 -0.66
C PRO A 440 3.12 20.60 -1.68
N SER A 441 2.77 19.31 -1.64
CA SER A 441 3.27 18.29 -2.58
C SER A 441 2.53 18.27 -3.91
N ILE A 442 1.48 19.08 -4.08
CA ILE A 442 0.70 19.12 -5.32
C ILE A 442 1.55 19.69 -6.46
N LYS A 443 1.55 18.98 -7.59
CA LYS A 443 2.24 19.37 -8.83
C LYS A 443 1.32 19.39 -10.04
N GLU A 444 0.18 18.69 -9.96
CA GLU A 444 -0.80 18.59 -11.02
C GLU A 444 -1.96 19.54 -10.74
N GLU A 445 -2.48 20.14 -11.81
CA GLU A 445 -3.66 20.99 -11.74
C GLU A 445 -4.89 20.13 -11.43
N ILE A 446 -5.69 20.54 -10.46
CA ILE A 446 -6.95 19.87 -10.14
C ILE A 446 -7.96 20.28 -11.21
N THR A 447 -8.26 19.39 -12.15
CA THR A 447 -9.49 19.47 -12.94
C THR A 447 -10.68 19.36 -11.99
N GLN A 448 -11.71 20.20 -12.16
CA GLN A 448 -12.91 20.23 -11.30
C GLN A 448 -13.73 18.92 -11.39
N THR A 449 -13.17 17.77 -11.03
CA THR A 449 -13.99 16.64 -10.63
C THR A 449 -14.62 17.06 -9.29
N LEU A 450 -15.95 17.03 -9.21
CA LEU A 450 -16.75 17.36 -8.03
C LEU A 450 -16.26 16.67 -6.74
N SER A 451 -15.50 15.59 -6.88
CA SER A 451 -14.80 14.88 -5.80
C SER A 451 -13.66 15.65 -5.12
N SER A 452 -13.21 16.80 -5.63
CA SER A 452 -12.04 17.54 -5.11
C SER A 452 -12.34 18.73 -4.20
N CYS A 453 -13.62 19.11 -4.05
CA CYS A 453 -14.00 20.31 -3.30
C CYS A 453 -15.25 20.10 -2.44
N THR A 454 -15.43 20.93 -1.43
CA THR A 454 -16.62 20.94 -0.57
C THR A 454 -17.48 22.16 -0.89
N ILE A 455 -18.76 21.95 -1.20
CA ILE A 455 -19.69 23.00 -1.64
C ILE A 455 -20.58 23.47 -0.48
N TYR A 456 -20.49 24.76 -0.14
CA TYR A 456 -21.30 25.43 0.87
C TYR A 456 -22.45 26.19 0.22
N PRO A 457 -23.70 25.71 0.31
CA PRO A 457 -24.85 26.46 -0.18
C PRO A 457 -25.27 27.53 0.84
N PHE A 458 -25.33 28.79 0.41
CA PHE A 458 -25.75 29.92 1.24
C PHE A 458 -27.26 30.13 1.19
N THR A 459 -27.85 30.67 2.27
CA THR A 459 -29.31 30.88 2.31
C THR A 459 -29.77 32.16 1.59
N SER A 460 -28.83 33.07 1.33
CA SER A 460 -29.04 34.37 0.67
C SER A 460 -27.72 34.80 0.01
N PRO A 461 -27.71 35.77 -0.94
CA PRO A 461 -26.48 36.18 -1.62
C PRO A 461 -25.35 36.57 -0.65
N VAL A 462 -24.17 35.97 -0.82
CA VAL A 462 -23.00 36.21 0.04
C VAL A 462 -22.21 37.42 -0.42
N SER A 463 -21.75 38.22 0.54
CA SER A 463 -20.90 39.39 0.30
C SER A 463 -19.46 39.19 0.80
N HIS A 464 -19.30 38.51 1.94
CA HIS A 464 -17.99 38.30 2.57
C HIS A 464 -17.96 36.93 3.25
N VAL A 465 -16.76 36.35 3.35
CA VAL A 465 -16.51 35.10 4.07
C VAL A 465 -15.31 35.23 5.00
N ALA A 466 -15.36 34.52 6.12
CA ALA A 466 -14.26 34.36 7.05
C ALA A 466 -14.07 32.88 7.38
N LEU A 467 -12.86 32.37 7.13
CA LEU A 467 -12.46 31.00 7.44
C LEU A 467 -11.96 30.92 8.88
N GLU A 468 -12.74 30.41 9.81
CA GLU A 468 -12.30 30.15 11.19
C GLU A 468 -11.53 28.82 11.29
N ASN A 469 -11.17 28.38 12.50
CA ASN A 469 -10.43 27.14 12.66
C ASN A 469 -11.29 25.91 12.45
N THR A 470 -12.55 25.99 12.86
CA THR A 470 -13.51 24.86 12.80
C THR A 470 -14.82 25.21 12.11
N ALA A 471 -15.00 26.48 11.72
CA ALA A 471 -16.21 26.98 11.10
C ALA A 471 -15.92 27.88 9.89
N LEU A 472 -16.86 27.93 8.95
CA LEU A 472 -16.93 28.95 7.90
C LEU A 472 -18.02 29.95 8.27
N HIS A 473 -17.70 31.24 8.28
CA HIS A 473 -18.69 32.29 8.46
C HIS A 473 -18.93 33.03 7.15
N ALA A 474 -20.19 33.13 6.73
CA ALA A 474 -20.60 33.81 5.52
C ALA A 474 -21.54 34.96 5.90
N LEU A 475 -21.19 36.18 5.47
CA LEU A 475 -22.06 37.35 5.60
C LEU A 475 -22.93 37.44 4.35
N THR A 476 -24.19 37.06 4.49
CA THR A 476 -25.21 37.11 3.45
C THR A 476 -26.12 38.32 3.64
N GLU A 477 -26.93 38.65 2.63
CA GLU A 477 -27.92 39.72 2.74
C GLU A 477 -28.93 39.50 3.89
N ALA A 478 -29.16 38.23 4.28
CA ALA A 478 -30.03 37.86 5.39
C ALA A 478 -29.36 37.98 6.78
N GLY A 479 -28.02 38.00 6.83
CA GLY A 479 -27.27 38.10 8.08
C GLY A 479 -25.97 37.30 8.08
N LEU A 480 -25.50 36.93 9.27
CA LEU A 480 -24.31 36.11 9.45
C LEU A 480 -24.69 34.64 9.60
N GLU A 481 -24.25 33.84 8.64
CA GLU A 481 -24.37 32.38 8.60
C GLU A 481 -23.04 31.75 9.07
N SER A 482 -23.11 30.68 9.86
CA SER A 482 -21.94 29.94 10.35
C SER A 482 -22.13 28.45 10.10
N TYR A 483 -21.18 27.84 9.39
CA TYR A 483 -21.19 26.44 8.96
C TYR A 483 -20.05 25.68 9.61
N THR A 484 -20.20 24.37 9.87
CA THR A 484 -19.06 23.52 10.22
C THR A 484 -18.09 23.44 9.05
N LEU A 485 -16.79 23.54 9.33
CA LEU A 485 -15.76 23.44 8.31
C LEU A 485 -15.46 21.96 8.02
N ARG A 486 -15.30 21.63 6.74
CA ARG A 486 -14.86 20.30 6.27
C ARG A 486 -13.78 20.46 5.23
N LEU A 487 -12.68 19.72 5.40
CA LEU A 487 -11.54 19.80 4.49
C LEU A 487 -11.50 18.56 3.59
N PRO A 488 -11.57 18.73 2.26
CA PRO A 488 -11.50 17.61 1.34
C PRO A 488 -10.13 16.92 1.42
N HIS A 489 -10.11 15.58 1.35
CA HIS A 489 -8.90 14.73 1.25
C HIS A 489 -7.87 14.89 2.38
N MET A 490 -8.30 15.20 3.60
CA MET A 490 -7.41 15.24 4.76
C MET A 490 -6.92 13.82 5.14
N LYS A 491 -5.88 13.32 4.46
CA LYS A 491 -5.22 12.07 4.81
C LYS A 491 -4.60 12.21 6.20
N THR A 492 -5.12 11.44 7.15
CA THR A 492 -4.59 11.38 8.51
C THR A 492 -3.12 10.95 8.49
N ARG A 493 -2.26 11.58 9.30
CA ARG A 493 -0.85 11.17 9.47
C ARG A 493 -0.70 9.77 10.09
N THR A 494 -1.79 9.20 10.60
CA THR A 494 -1.80 7.86 11.16
C THR A 494 -1.80 6.85 10.02
N ASN A 495 -0.86 5.90 10.03
CA ASN A 495 -0.79 4.73 9.13
C ASN A 495 -2.01 3.78 9.25
N ILE A 496 -3.11 4.24 9.82
CA ILE A 496 -4.37 3.52 9.88
C ILE A 496 -5.11 3.94 8.62
N GLU A 497 -5.11 3.07 7.62
CA GLU A 497 -5.98 3.16 6.44
C GLU A 497 -7.43 3.09 6.94
N CYS A 498 -7.97 4.23 7.35
CA CYS A 498 -9.40 4.39 7.47
C CYS A 498 -9.85 4.81 6.09
N GLU A 499 -10.57 3.96 5.37
CA GLU A 499 -11.40 4.46 4.30
C GLU A 499 -12.40 5.43 4.94
N ASP A 500 -12.21 6.74 4.69
CA ASP A 500 -13.04 7.83 5.23
C ASP A 500 -14.45 7.80 4.57
N HIS A 501 -15.12 6.66 4.62
CA HIS A 501 -16.44 6.43 3.98
C HIS A 501 -17.62 6.99 4.77
N ASN A 502 -17.40 7.73 5.86
CA ASN A 502 -18.46 8.09 6.79
C ASN A 502 -18.36 9.51 7.37
N GLU A 503 -17.66 10.44 6.70
CA GLU A 503 -17.90 11.87 6.99
C GLU A 503 -19.34 12.21 6.57
N PRO A 504 -20.13 12.93 7.40
CA PRO A 504 -21.53 13.18 7.10
C PRO A 504 -21.72 13.84 5.72
N ASP A 505 -22.63 13.37 4.87
CA ASP A 505 -22.71 13.82 3.47
C ASP A 505 -23.10 15.31 3.31
N THR A 506 -23.88 15.86 4.25
CA THR A 506 -24.45 17.22 4.14
C THR A 506 -23.83 18.19 5.12
N ILE A 507 -23.33 19.34 4.67
CA ILE A 507 -22.78 20.40 5.53
C ILE A 507 -23.85 20.90 6.52
N SER A 508 -23.40 21.27 7.72
CA SER A 508 -24.28 21.73 8.80
C SER A 508 -24.15 23.23 9.06
N LEU A 509 -25.29 23.92 9.11
CA LEU A 509 -25.42 25.30 9.56
C LEU A 509 -25.57 25.30 11.09
N ILE A 510 -24.58 25.84 11.80
CA ILE A 510 -24.55 25.91 13.27
C ILE A 510 -25.04 27.26 13.81
N GLY A 511 -25.23 28.26 12.96
CA GLY A 511 -25.79 29.54 13.40
C GLY A 511 -26.23 30.43 12.25
N LEU A 512 -27.36 31.12 12.47
CA LEU A 512 -27.92 32.12 11.59
C LEU A 512 -28.37 33.30 12.46
N ARG A 513 -27.70 34.45 12.35
CA ARG A 513 -28.05 35.67 13.11
C ARG A 513 -28.23 36.85 12.18
N PRO A 514 -29.39 37.54 12.21
CA PRO A 514 -29.60 38.74 11.41
C PRO A 514 -28.76 39.89 11.96
N PHE A 515 -28.06 40.60 11.08
CA PHE A 515 -27.40 41.86 11.37
C PHE A 515 -27.79 42.88 10.31
N LEU A 516 -28.20 44.06 10.73
CA LEU A 516 -28.66 45.12 9.83
C LEU A 516 -27.49 46.01 9.41
N GLY A 517 -27.46 46.38 8.13
CA GLY A 517 -26.53 47.39 7.62
C GLY A 517 -25.06 47.01 7.63
N VAL A 518 -24.72 45.72 7.80
CA VAL A 518 -23.31 45.27 7.79
C VAL A 518 -22.72 45.44 6.40
N LYS A 519 -21.60 46.17 6.32
CA LYS A 519 -20.86 46.45 5.09
C LYS A 519 -19.59 45.62 4.95
N LYS A 520 -19.00 45.19 6.07
CA LYS A 520 -17.72 44.47 6.05
C LYS A 520 -17.62 43.46 7.19
N LEU A 521 -17.07 42.28 6.86
CA LEU A 521 -16.69 41.24 7.80
C LEU A 521 -15.15 41.21 7.89
N LEU A 522 -14.63 41.31 9.11
CA LEU A 522 -13.20 41.19 9.42
C LEU A 522 -12.99 40.05 10.41
N GLN A 523 -11.92 39.28 10.21
CA GLN A 523 -11.55 38.20 11.12
C GLN A 523 -10.35 38.62 11.97
N ALA A 524 -10.49 38.54 13.30
CA ALA A 524 -9.37 38.59 14.24
C ALA A 524 -9.06 37.17 14.76
N ALA A 525 -8.08 37.04 15.65
CA ALA A 525 -7.68 35.71 16.14
C ALA A 525 -8.74 35.06 17.05
N LYS A 526 -9.46 35.85 17.86
CA LYS A 526 -10.42 35.38 18.88
C LYS A 526 -11.84 35.91 18.67
N CYS A 527 -12.04 36.79 17.69
CA CYS A 527 -13.36 37.35 17.41
C CYS A 527 -13.57 37.64 15.92
N LEU A 528 -14.84 37.70 15.52
CA LEU A 528 -15.27 38.28 14.25
C LEU A 528 -15.70 39.72 14.49
N VAL A 529 -15.33 40.62 13.59
CA VAL A 529 -15.72 42.02 13.63
C VAL A 529 -16.61 42.35 12.44
N LEU A 530 -17.83 42.79 12.71
CA LEU A 530 -18.77 43.28 11.70
C LEU A 530 -18.78 44.81 11.76
N LEU A 531 -18.60 45.47 10.62
CA LEU A 531 -18.77 46.92 10.52
C LEU A 531 -20.12 47.21 9.86
N ALA A 532 -21.00 47.88 10.59
CA ALA A 532 -22.33 48.23 10.13
C ALA A 532 -22.51 49.74 10.04
N SER A 533 -23.31 50.16 9.06
CA SER A 533 -23.65 51.55 8.80
C SER A 533 -25.17 51.71 8.80
N ASP A 534 -25.67 52.68 9.56
CA ASP A 534 -27.08 53.06 9.60
C ASP A 534 -27.23 54.59 9.50
N GLN A 535 -27.76 55.03 8.36
CA GLN A 535 -28.14 56.39 7.92
C GLN A 535 -27.10 57.51 8.06
N ASP A 536 -26.27 57.54 9.10
CA ASP A 536 -25.09 58.39 9.31
C ASP A 536 -24.11 57.86 10.40
N ASN A 537 -24.49 56.81 11.15
CA ASN A 537 -23.67 56.26 12.23
C ASN A 537 -23.02 54.94 11.83
N TRP A 538 -21.74 54.79 12.15
CA TRP A 538 -21.04 53.52 12.03
C TRP A 538 -20.93 52.83 13.38
N THR A 539 -21.19 51.53 13.38
CA THR A 539 -21.07 50.67 14.55
C THR A 539 -20.22 49.46 14.21
N TYR A 540 -19.46 48.99 15.17
CA TYR A 540 -18.79 47.71 15.05
C TYR A 540 -19.38 46.71 16.05
N TYR A 541 -19.53 45.47 15.61
CA TYR A 541 -19.88 44.32 16.45
C TYR A 541 -18.65 43.43 16.55
N SER A 542 -18.17 43.17 17.77
CA SER A 542 -17.13 42.18 18.04
C SER A 542 -17.78 40.94 18.65
N LEU A 543 -17.79 39.86 17.88
CA LEU A 543 -18.37 38.57 18.24
C LEU A 543 -17.25 37.64 18.71
N ILE A 544 -17.21 37.31 19.99
CA ILE A 544 -16.16 36.44 20.55
C ILE A 544 -16.43 35.00 20.13
N LEU A 545 -15.43 34.37 19.50
CA LEU A 545 -15.51 33.01 19.00
C LEU A 545 -15.44 32.01 20.17
N PRO A 546 -16.28 30.95 20.17
CA PRO A 546 -16.21 29.87 21.14
C PRO A 546 -14.94 29.05 20.93
N LYS A 547 -14.54 28.28 21.95
CA LYS A 547 -13.51 27.28 21.74
C LYS A 547 -14.13 26.05 21.05
N PRO A 548 -13.34 25.25 20.30
CA PRO A 548 -13.85 24.02 19.67
C PRO A 548 -14.50 23.05 20.67
N GLU A 549 -14.04 23.03 21.92
CA GLU A 549 -14.62 22.21 22.98
C GLU A 549 -16.03 22.65 23.37
N ASP A 550 -16.31 23.96 23.37
CA ASP A 550 -17.64 24.49 23.68
C ASP A 550 -18.64 24.10 22.57
N VAL A 551 -18.21 24.23 21.31
CA VAL A 551 -18.99 23.80 20.12
C VAL A 551 -19.27 22.30 20.17
N TYR A 552 -18.28 21.49 20.55
CA TYR A 552 -18.45 20.05 20.72
C TYR A 552 -19.53 19.69 21.76
N TYR A 553 -19.50 20.32 22.93
CA TYR A 553 -20.49 20.03 23.98
C TYR A 553 -21.91 20.44 23.58
N ASP A 554 -22.06 21.55 22.87
CA ASP A 554 -23.35 21.98 22.34
C ASP A 554 -23.91 20.99 21.30
N ILE A 555 -23.06 20.55 20.34
CA ILE A 555 -23.46 19.53 19.36
C ILE A 555 -23.79 18.21 20.06
N LEU A 556 -23.02 17.80 21.07
CA LEU A 556 -23.27 16.57 21.83
C LEU A 556 -24.57 16.65 22.64
N SER A 557 -24.87 17.80 23.23
CA SER A 557 -26.14 18.06 23.93
C SER A 557 -27.32 17.93 22.96
N ALA A 558 -27.21 18.54 21.77
CA ALA A 558 -28.20 18.40 20.71
C ALA A 558 -28.33 16.93 20.24
N ALA A 559 -27.22 16.21 20.11
CA ALA A 559 -27.20 14.80 19.71
C ALA A 559 -27.94 13.91 20.71
N ASN A 560 -27.68 14.09 22.01
CA ASN A 560 -28.30 13.27 23.06
C ASN A 560 -29.83 13.37 23.09
N ASN A 561 -30.41 14.50 22.67
CA ASN A 561 -31.85 14.66 22.54
C ASN A 561 -32.45 13.77 21.43
N HIS A 562 -31.64 13.41 20.43
CA HIS A 562 -32.05 12.60 19.28
C HIS A 562 -31.67 11.12 19.38
N LYS A 563 -30.93 10.71 20.43
CA LYS A 563 -30.43 9.34 20.59
C LYS A 563 -31.53 8.27 20.48
N ALA A 564 -32.71 8.53 21.06
CA ALA A 564 -33.84 7.60 21.00
C ALA A 564 -34.84 7.91 19.88
N SER A 565 -34.93 9.18 19.43
CA SER A 565 -35.96 9.61 18.47
C SER A 565 -35.54 9.45 17.01
N SER A 566 -34.26 9.64 16.69
CA SER A 566 -33.73 9.60 15.31
C SER A 566 -32.25 9.18 15.31
N PRO A 567 -31.96 7.87 15.15
CA PRO A 567 -30.59 7.36 15.08
C PRO A 567 -29.75 8.00 13.96
N CYS A 568 -30.34 8.25 12.79
CA CYS A 568 -29.63 8.89 11.68
C CYS A 568 -29.21 10.33 11.99
N THR A 569 -30.05 11.09 12.70
CA THR A 569 -29.70 12.45 13.17
C THR A 569 -28.61 12.38 14.25
N TYR A 570 -28.68 11.39 15.14
CA TYR A 570 -27.65 11.16 16.14
C TYR A 570 -26.28 10.83 15.51
N LYS A 571 -26.23 9.91 14.53
CA LYS A 571 -25.02 9.60 13.72
C LYS A 571 -24.42 10.86 13.12
N HIS A 572 -25.25 11.66 12.46
CA HIS A 572 -24.84 12.90 11.80
C HIS A 572 -24.20 13.89 12.78
N LEU A 573 -24.86 14.15 13.92
CA LEU A 573 -24.37 15.10 14.91
C LEU A 573 -23.08 14.61 15.58
N LEU A 574 -22.96 13.31 15.86
CA LEU A 574 -21.70 12.73 16.35
C LEU A 574 -20.57 12.84 15.31
N GLY A 575 -20.88 12.64 14.01
CA GLY A 575 -19.94 12.83 12.91
C GLY A 575 -19.45 14.28 12.82
N GLU A 576 -20.36 15.25 12.92
CA GLU A 576 -20.00 16.68 12.92
C GLU A 576 -19.14 17.06 14.12
N ALA A 577 -19.52 16.60 15.32
CA ALA A 577 -18.75 16.80 16.55
C ALA A 577 -17.34 16.22 16.43
N TYR A 578 -17.22 15.02 15.84
CA TYR A 578 -15.95 14.38 15.55
C TYR A 578 -15.10 15.22 14.57
N THR A 579 -15.68 15.70 13.47
CA THR A 579 -14.95 16.51 12.47
C THR A 579 -14.44 17.82 13.06
N VAL A 580 -15.24 18.51 13.87
CA VAL A 580 -14.82 19.73 14.60
C VAL A 580 -13.60 19.44 15.47
N LEU A 581 -13.63 18.36 16.27
CA LEU A 581 -12.51 17.96 17.12
C LEU A 581 -11.30 17.46 16.32
N LYS A 582 -11.50 16.74 15.21
CA LYS A 582 -10.44 16.25 14.29
C LYS A 582 -9.66 17.44 13.73
N LEU A 583 -10.36 18.42 13.15
CA LEU A 583 -9.76 19.65 12.63
C LEU A 583 -9.06 20.44 13.75
N ALA A 584 -9.73 20.60 14.89
CA ALA A 584 -9.18 21.29 16.04
C ALA A 584 -8.01 20.55 16.71
N LYS A 585 -7.81 19.25 16.47
CA LYS A 585 -6.69 18.47 17.02
C LYS A 585 -5.48 18.50 16.11
N ASP A 586 -5.72 18.25 14.84
CA ASP A 586 -4.65 17.98 13.89
C ASP A 586 -4.08 19.26 13.28
N MET A 587 -4.93 20.26 13.06
CA MET A 587 -4.57 21.51 12.38
C MET A 587 -4.49 22.72 13.31
N VAL A 588 -3.66 23.66 12.91
CA VAL A 588 -3.64 25.04 13.39
C VAL A 588 -3.58 25.92 12.15
N TYR A 589 -4.63 26.68 11.90
CA TYR A 589 -4.52 27.81 10.99
C TYR A 589 -3.64 28.87 11.62
N TYR A 590 -2.89 29.59 10.79
CA TYR A 590 -1.95 30.59 11.30
C TYR A 590 -2.65 31.57 12.27
N SER A 591 -2.17 31.56 13.51
CA SER A 591 -2.28 32.65 14.47
C SER A 591 -0.85 33.05 14.88
N SER A 592 -0.68 34.23 15.48
CA SER A 592 0.63 34.83 15.76
C SER A 592 1.67 33.83 16.32
N ASP A 593 2.96 34.04 16.04
CA ASP A 593 4.05 33.13 16.47
C ASP A 593 4.01 32.80 17.98
N VAL A 594 3.49 33.73 18.79
CA VAL A 594 3.31 33.60 20.24
C VAL A 594 2.17 32.63 20.60
N GLU A 595 1.03 32.74 19.92
CA GLU A 595 -0.12 31.87 20.15
C GLU A 595 0.13 30.44 19.63
N TYR A 596 0.82 30.30 18.50
CA TYR A 596 1.27 28.99 18.00
C TYR A 596 2.14 28.28 19.04
N SER A 597 3.10 28.99 19.66
CA SER A 597 4.00 28.40 20.66
C SER A 597 3.29 28.04 21.98
N ARG A 598 2.27 28.80 22.38
CA ARG A 598 1.44 28.49 23.57
C ARG A 598 0.59 27.23 23.34
N ASN A 599 -0.06 27.11 22.18
CA ASN A 599 -0.90 25.97 21.84
C ASN A 599 -0.14 24.62 21.79
N VAL A 600 1.19 24.65 21.59
CA VAL A 600 2.03 23.44 21.52
C VAL A 600 2.41 22.88 22.91
N ASN A 601 2.45 23.72 23.94
CA ASN A 601 3.03 23.39 25.26
C ASN A 601 1.99 23.14 26.38
N ASP A 602 0.70 23.16 26.07
CA ASP A 602 -0.35 23.35 27.08
C ASP A 602 -1.16 22.09 27.42
N THR A 603 -1.62 22.03 28.68
CA THR A 603 -2.64 21.12 29.23
C THR A 603 -3.92 21.05 28.38
N SER A 604 -4.26 22.16 27.72
CA SER A 604 -5.35 22.26 26.74
C SER A 604 -5.23 21.21 25.60
N ARG A 605 -4.02 20.85 25.18
CA ARG A 605 -3.81 19.81 24.16
C ARG A 605 -4.18 18.42 24.68
N SER A 606 -3.76 18.07 25.90
CA SER A 606 -4.14 16.79 26.50
C SER A 606 -5.65 16.69 26.73
N TYR A 607 -6.30 17.81 27.08
CA TYR A 607 -7.74 17.86 27.22
C TYR A 607 -8.46 17.65 25.88
N LEU A 608 -8.04 18.34 24.82
CA LEU A 608 -8.60 18.19 23.48
C LEU A 608 -8.32 16.80 22.87
N ASP A 609 -7.12 16.24 23.09
CA ASP A 609 -6.79 14.86 22.69
C ASP A 609 -7.69 13.84 23.40
N ASN A 610 -7.99 14.06 24.69
CA ASN A 610 -8.91 13.21 25.45
C ASN A 610 -10.36 13.33 24.95
N LEU A 611 -10.84 14.56 24.67
CA LEU A 611 -12.16 14.78 24.08
C LEU A 611 -12.29 14.13 22.70
N TYR A 612 -11.27 14.26 21.86
CA TYR A 612 -11.23 13.58 20.55
C TYR A 612 -11.36 12.06 20.71
N ARG A 613 -10.58 11.45 21.62
CA ARG A 613 -10.68 10.00 21.90
C ARG A 613 -12.06 9.60 22.41
N GLN A 614 -12.67 10.42 23.26
CA GLN A 614 -14.04 10.20 23.74
C GLN A 614 -15.06 10.27 22.60
N SER A 615 -14.93 11.25 21.71
CA SER A 615 -15.78 11.37 20.53
C SER A 615 -15.65 10.17 19.59
N CYS A 616 -14.43 9.69 19.35
CA CYS A 616 -14.20 8.45 18.59
C CYS A 616 -14.87 7.25 19.26
N GLY A 617 -14.76 7.12 20.59
CA GLY A 617 -15.41 6.06 21.34
C GLY A 617 -16.94 6.10 21.26
N LEU A 618 -17.55 7.29 21.34
CA LEU A 618 -19.00 7.45 21.19
C LEU A 618 -19.49 7.10 19.78
N LEU A 619 -18.73 7.49 18.74
CA LEU A 619 -19.05 7.15 17.36
C LEU A 619 -18.90 5.64 17.12
N ALA A 620 -17.86 5.02 17.67
CA ALA A 620 -17.66 3.57 17.63
C ALA A 620 -18.80 2.82 18.33
N ASP A 621 -19.23 3.27 19.52
CA ASP A 621 -20.37 2.67 20.24
C ASP A 621 -21.65 2.73 19.41
N TYR A 622 -21.90 3.86 18.73
CA TYR A 622 -23.02 3.97 17.81
C TYR A 622 -22.92 2.94 16.68
N PHE A 623 -21.76 2.84 16.00
CA PHE A 623 -21.56 1.90 14.91
C PHE A 623 -21.72 0.43 15.34
N VAL A 624 -21.20 0.03 16.51
CA VAL A 624 -21.39 -1.32 17.04
C VAL A 624 -22.87 -1.61 17.30
N SER A 625 -23.60 -0.63 17.83
CA SER A 625 -25.03 -0.74 18.13
C SER A 625 -25.95 -0.54 16.92
N SER A 626 -25.39 -0.23 15.74
CA SER A 626 -26.18 0.03 14.52
C SER A 626 -26.96 -1.21 14.10
N THR A 627 -28.17 -0.99 13.59
CA THR A 627 -29.00 -2.05 13.01
C THR A 627 -28.51 -2.47 11.62
N PHE A 628 -27.64 -1.68 11.00
CA PHE A 628 -27.15 -1.92 9.65
C PHE A 628 -25.79 -2.65 9.68
N PRO A 629 -25.65 -3.84 9.05
CA PRO A 629 -24.40 -4.59 9.05
C PRO A 629 -23.20 -3.84 8.44
N TYR A 630 -23.44 -2.98 7.45
CA TYR A 630 -22.40 -2.22 6.75
C TYR A 630 -21.67 -1.21 7.65
N ASP A 631 -22.37 -0.72 8.69
CA ASP A 631 -21.84 0.23 9.66
C ASP A 631 -20.87 -0.43 10.66
N TRP A 632 -20.95 -1.75 10.86
CA TRP A 632 -20.20 -2.46 11.92
C TRP A 632 -18.69 -2.40 11.69
N ASN A 633 -18.21 -2.51 10.46
CA ASN A 633 -16.76 -2.45 10.17
C ASN A 633 -16.14 -1.10 10.56
N SER A 634 -16.91 -0.02 10.49
CA SER A 634 -16.43 1.32 10.87
C SER A 634 -16.07 1.41 12.36
N CYS A 635 -16.70 0.61 13.23
CA CYS A 635 -16.42 0.66 14.67
C CYS A 635 -14.97 0.30 15.00
N ILE A 636 -14.35 -0.61 14.23
CA ILE A 636 -12.99 -1.10 14.44
C ILE A 636 -12.01 0.07 14.35
N SER A 637 -12.11 0.86 13.28
CA SER A 637 -11.26 2.02 13.06
C SER A 637 -11.45 3.08 14.14
N TYR A 638 -12.69 3.38 14.52
CA TYR A 638 -12.96 4.38 15.55
C TYR A 638 -12.53 3.96 16.96
N TYR A 639 -12.62 2.67 17.33
CA TYR A 639 -12.05 2.19 18.60
C TYR A 639 -10.52 2.24 18.61
N LYS A 640 -9.88 1.89 17.49
CA LYS A 640 -8.42 2.05 17.32
C LYS A 640 -8.01 3.53 17.46
N LEU A 641 -8.78 4.46 16.88
CA LEU A 641 -8.56 5.92 17.02
C LEU A 641 -8.82 6.43 18.45
N ALA A 642 -9.78 5.85 19.18
CA ALA A 642 -10.02 6.14 20.58
C ALA A 642 -8.87 5.67 21.48
N GLY A 643 -8.07 4.69 21.02
CA GLY A 643 -6.98 4.08 21.77
C GLY A 643 -7.48 3.20 22.91
N LEU A 644 -8.65 2.59 22.74
CA LEU A 644 -9.24 1.65 23.71
C LEU A 644 -8.76 0.23 23.42
N SER A 645 -8.42 -0.51 24.47
CA SER A 645 -8.13 -1.94 24.37
C SER A 645 -9.42 -2.76 24.27
N ALA A 646 -9.34 -4.00 23.82
CA ALA A 646 -10.53 -4.86 23.71
C ALA A 646 -11.29 -5.05 25.05
N PRO A 647 -10.62 -5.24 26.20
CA PRO A 647 -11.29 -5.24 27.51
C PRO A 647 -12.02 -3.92 27.81
N ASP A 648 -11.38 -2.78 27.53
CA ASP A 648 -11.98 -1.46 27.76
C ASP A 648 -13.24 -1.25 26.91
N VAL A 649 -13.27 -1.78 25.69
CA VAL A 649 -14.43 -1.71 24.79
C VAL A 649 -15.58 -2.56 25.31
N LEU A 650 -15.33 -3.80 25.74
CA LEU A 650 -16.36 -4.67 26.30
C LEU A 650 -16.88 -4.18 27.66
N GLY A 651 -16.06 -3.45 28.43
CA GLY A 651 -16.46 -2.80 29.67
C GLY A 651 -17.43 -1.62 29.48
N ARG A 652 -17.68 -1.17 28.24
CA ARG A 652 -18.60 -0.08 27.94
C ARG A 652 -20.05 -0.54 28.02
N LYS A 653 -20.93 0.38 28.42
CA LYS A 653 -22.37 0.10 28.57
C LYS A 653 -22.99 -0.26 27.23
N ASP A 654 -23.84 -1.29 27.23
CA ASP A 654 -24.63 -1.77 26.10
C ASP A 654 -23.82 -2.32 24.90
N VAL A 655 -22.48 -2.28 24.94
CA VAL A 655 -21.63 -2.86 23.90
C VAL A 655 -21.78 -4.36 23.88
N THR A 656 -21.62 -5.10 24.98
CA THR A 656 -21.70 -6.59 24.99
C THR A 656 -22.99 -7.21 24.44
N LYS A 657 -24.07 -6.43 24.31
CA LYS A 657 -25.37 -6.86 23.78
C LYS A 657 -25.64 -6.41 22.34
N ALA A 658 -24.74 -5.63 21.77
CA ALA A 658 -24.92 -5.02 20.46
C ALA A 658 -24.57 -5.99 19.33
N SER A 659 -25.25 -5.83 18.19
CA SER A 659 -25.16 -6.75 17.06
C SER A 659 -23.77 -6.77 16.39
N GLY A 660 -23.11 -5.60 16.29
CA GLY A 660 -21.80 -5.48 15.64
C GLY A 660 -20.59 -5.91 16.47
N VAL A 661 -20.78 -6.33 17.73
CA VAL A 661 -19.67 -6.70 18.63
C VAL A 661 -18.89 -7.89 18.12
N ILE A 662 -19.60 -8.83 17.47
CA ILE A 662 -19.02 -10.05 16.93
C ILE A 662 -18.00 -9.69 15.84
N VAL A 663 -18.32 -8.71 14.99
CA VAL A 663 -17.42 -8.22 13.94
C VAL A 663 -16.17 -7.58 14.55
N TYR A 664 -16.35 -6.72 15.57
CA TYR A 664 -15.24 -6.12 16.30
C TYR A 664 -14.35 -7.18 16.97
N LEU A 665 -14.94 -8.11 17.73
CA LEU A 665 -14.20 -9.17 18.41
C LEU A 665 -13.51 -10.11 17.43
N SER A 666 -14.10 -10.36 16.27
CA SER A 666 -13.47 -11.17 15.22
C SER A 666 -12.20 -10.50 14.72
N ASP A 667 -12.21 -9.21 14.38
CA ASP A 667 -11.00 -8.47 13.96
C ASP A 667 -9.93 -8.44 15.05
N VAL A 668 -10.34 -8.20 16.30
CA VAL A 668 -9.44 -8.21 17.45
C VAL A 668 -8.80 -9.58 17.62
N LEU A 669 -9.58 -10.65 17.65
CA LEU A 669 -9.08 -12.01 17.90
C LEU A 669 -8.18 -12.52 16.77
N LEU A 670 -8.36 -12.03 15.54
CA LEU A 670 -7.47 -12.32 14.41
C LEU A 670 -6.11 -11.61 14.50
N THR A 671 -6.06 -10.46 15.16
CA THR A 671 -4.85 -9.63 15.27
C THR A 671 -4.13 -9.74 16.61
N LEU A 672 -4.82 -10.18 17.66
CA LEU A 672 -4.32 -10.28 19.02
C LEU A 672 -3.26 -11.39 19.16
N GLN A 673 -2.23 -11.12 19.96
CA GLN A 673 -1.21 -12.09 20.35
C GLN A 673 -1.30 -12.41 21.85
N SER A 674 -0.86 -13.60 22.24
CA SER A 674 -0.83 -14.03 23.64
C SER A 674 0.04 -13.08 24.48
N GLY A 675 -0.50 -12.62 25.61
CA GLY A 675 0.14 -11.62 26.47
C GLY A 675 -0.86 -10.94 27.41
N PRO A 676 -0.44 -9.86 28.11
CA PRO A 676 -1.22 -9.26 29.19
C PRO A 676 -2.58 -8.69 28.74
N GLU A 677 -2.70 -8.28 27.48
CA GLU A 677 -3.96 -7.79 26.91
C GLU A 677 -4.96 -8.94 26.66
N ALA A 678 -4.46 -10.09 26.18
CA ALA A 678 -5.28 -11.30 26.05
C ALA A 678 -5.68 -11.84 27.43
N ASP A 679 -4.74 -11.85 28.39
CA ASP A 679 -5.02 -12.25 29.77
C ASP A 679 -6.18 -11.43 30.36
N ALA A 680 -6.12 -10.10 30.24
CA ALA A 680 -7.17 -9.21 30.73
C ALA A 680 -8.52 -9.48 30.04
N LEU A 681 -8.54 -9.67 28.72
CA LEU A 681 -9.75 -9.91 27.94
C LEU A 681 -10.51 -11.16 28.41
N PHE A 682 -9.81 -12.29 28.54
CA PHE A 682 -10.41 -13.58 28.91
C PHE A 682 -10.66 -13.73 30.42
N GLN A 683 -9.99 -12.94 31.27
CA GLN A 683 -10.27 -12.88 32.72
C GLN A 683 -11.51 -12.03 33.03
N GLU A 684 -11.66 -10.89 32.37
CA GLU A 684 -12.73 -9.94 32.67
C GLU A 684 -14.06 -10.29 32.00
N HIS A 685 -14.03 -10.93 30.82
CA HIS A 685 -15.23 -11.17 30.01
C HIS A 685 -15.35 -12.63 29.54
N ASN A 686 -16.59 -13.14 29.48
CA ASN A 686 -16.87 -14.48 28.94
C ASN A 686 -17.00 -14.45 27.42
N ILE A 687 -15.87 -14.36 26.71
CA ILE A 687 -15.82 -14.22 25.24
C ILE A 687 -16.60 -15.31 24.50
N VAL A 688 -16.58 -16.56 24.99
CA VAL A 688 -17.29 -17.69 24.37
C VAL A 688 -18.81 -17.50 24.40
N GLU A 689 -19.35 -16.87 25.45
CA GLU A 689 -20.78 -16.60 25.55
C GLU A 689 -21.22 -15.49 24.59
N ILE A 690 -20.37 -14.45 24.42
CA ILE A 690 -20.60 -13.38 23.45
C ILE A 690 -20.57 -13.93 22.03
N LEU A 691 -19.54 -14.73 21.70
CA LEU A 691 -19.42 -15.41 20.40
C LEU A 691 -20.47 -16.49 20.18
N GLY A 692 -21.10 -17.03 21.23
CA GLY A 692 -22.20 -17.98 21.12
C GLY A 692 -23.46 -17.42 20.45
N SER A 693 -23.55 -16.09 20.32
CA SER A 693 -24.59 -15.40 19.55
C SER A 693 -24.27 -15.26 18.05
N ALA A 694 -23.05 -15.62 17.62
CA ALA A 694 -22.62 -15.59 16.23
C ALA A 694 -23.21 -16.74 15.42
N GLU A 695 -23.20 -16.58 14.09
CA GLU A 695 -23.51 -17.68 13.19
C GLU A 695 -22.48 -18.82 13.37
N LYS A 696 -22.97 -20.06 13.24
CA LYS A 696 -22.14 -21.25 13.48
C LYS A 696 -20.90 -21.29 12.58
N GLU A 697 -21.04 -20.86 11.33
CA GLU A 697 -19.95 -20.84 10.35
C GLU A 697 -18.86 -19.83 10.71
N ASP A 698 -19.24 -18.64 11.17
CA ASP A 698 -18.31 -17.58 11.54
C ASP A 698 -17.51 -17.95 12.79
N LEU A 699 -18.17 -18.61 13.77
CA LEU A 699 -17.47 -19.13 14.95
C LEU A 699 -16.43 -20.19 14.55
N LEU A 700 -16.76 -21.09 13.63
CA LEU A 700 -15.82 -22.11 13.16
C LEU A 700 -14.64 -21.48 12.43
N LYS A 701 -14.87 -20.52 11.52
CA LYS A 701 -13.80 -19.76 10.85
C LYS A 701 -12.90 -19.03 11.86
N LEU A 702 -13.48 -18.45 12.90
CA LEU A 702 -12.74 -17.71 13.93
C LEU A 702 -11.89 -18.65 14.80
N ILE A 703 -12.42 -19.80 15.22
CA ILE A 703 -11.66 -20.83 15.96
C ILE A 703 -10.47 -21.32 15.14
N VAL A 704 -10.68 -21.48 13.84
CA VAL A 704 -9.68 -21.91 12.87
C VAL A 704 -8.59 -20.84 12.69
N ALA A 705 -8.96 -19.57 12.56
CA ALA A 705 -8.01 -18.49 12.28
C ALA A 705 -7.29 -17.92 13.53
N SER A 706 -7.95 -17.85 14.69
CA SER A 706 -7.39 -17.21 15.91
C SER A 706 -6.66 -18.19 16.83
N PRO A 707 -5.33 -18.07 17.03
CA PRO A 707 -4.58 -18.91 17.97
C PRO A 707 -4.90 -18.57 19.43
N VAL A 708 -5.11 -17.29 19.76
CA VAL A 708 -5.39 -16.84 21.13
C VAL A 708 -6.73 -17.40 21.62
N LEU A 709 -7.75 -17.43 20.76
CA LEU A 709 -9.04 -18.02 21.11
C LEU A 709 -8.90 -19.51 21.48
N ARG A 710 -8.08 -20.26 20.74
CA ARG A 710 -7.82 -21.69 21.02
C ARG A 710 -7.05 -21.89 22.31
N GLU A 711 -6.12 -21.00 22.68
CA GLU A 711 -5.30 -21.11 23.89
C GLU A 711 -6.11 -20.80 25.16
N TYR A 712 -6.94 -19.76 25.15
CA TYR A 712 -7.62 -19.27 26.37
C TYR A 712 -9.02 -19.86 26.58
N ALA A 713 -9.68 -20.35 25.53
CA ALA A 713 -11.07 -20.81 25.59
C ALA A 713 -11.25 -22.30 25.23
N THR A 714 -10.18 -23.10 25.23
CA THR A 714 -10.17 -24.48 24.72
C THR A 714 -11.32 -25.35 25.26
N GLU A 715 -11.43 -25.49 26.59
CA GLU A 715 -12.43 -26.38 27.22
C GLU A 715 -13.87 -25.90 27.00
N LYS A 716 -14.10 -24.59 27.07
CA LYS A 716 -15.43 -24.01 26.83
C LYS A 716 -15.88 -24.21 25.39
N LEU A 717 -14.97 -24.03 24.42
CA LEU A 717 -15.26 -24.24 23.00
C LEU A 717 -15.50 -25.73 22.69
N ILE A 718 -14.72 -26.64 23.29
CA ILE A 718 -14.96 -28.09 23.16
C ILE A 718 -16.37 -28.43 23.65
N HIS A 719 -16.80 -27.89 24.80
CA HIS A 719 -18.15 -28.14 25.32
C HIS A 719 -19.25 -27.63 24.37
N VAL A 720 -19.08 -26.45 23.78
CA VAL A 720 -20.04 -25.87 22.82
C VAL A 720 -20.12 -26.69 21.53
N LEU A 721 -18.98 -26.99 20.92
CA LEU A 721 -18.90 -27.70 19.64
C LEU A 721 -19.29 -29.18 19.75
N SER A 722 -19.08 -29.81 20.90
CA SER A 722 -19.52 -31.20 21.16
C SER A 722 -21.05 -31.35 21.16
N GLY A 723 -21.79 -30.26 21.34
CA GLY A 723 -23.26 -30.23 21.24
C GLY A 723 -23.80 -30.02 19.82
N TRP A 724 -22.93 -29.83 18.82
CA TRP A 724 -23.33 -29.57 17.43
C TRP A 724 -23.29 -30.83 16.57
N GLU A 725 -23.93 -30.78 15.40
CA GLU A 725 -23.88 -31.87 14.42
C GLU A 725 -22.46 -32.06 13.88
N ALA A 726 -22.10 -33.31 13.59
CA ALA A 726 -20.79 -33.67 13.07
C ALA A 726 -20.69 -33.30 11.57
N THR A 727 -20.34 -32.06 11.30
CA THR A 727 -19.98 -31.56 9.96
C THR A 727 -18.47 -31.48 9.79
N ASP A 728 -17.97 -31.53 8.56
CA ASP A 728 -16.53 -31.44 8.25
C ASP A 728 -15.84 -30.22 8.93
N PRO A 729 -16.39 -28.99 8.87
CA PRO A 729 -15.79 -27.83 9.55
C PRO A 729 -15.81 -27.92 11.08
N ASN A 730 -16.88 -28.50 11.66
CA ASN A 730 -16.99 -28.67 13.11
C ASN A 730 -15.99 -29.72 13.63
N GLN A 731 -15.90 -30.86 12.95
CA GLN A 731 -14.92 -31.90 13.29
C GLN A 731 -13.48 -31.38 13.13
N PHE A 732 -13.21 -30.57 12.11
CA PHE A 732 -11.89 -29.97 11.92
C PHE A 732 -11.53 -28.98 13.05
N ALA A 733 -12.46 -28.10 13.45
CA ALA A 733 -12.26 -27.21 14.60
C ALA A 733 -12.04 -28.01 15.91
N LEU A 734 -12.76 -29.12 16.11
CA LEU A 734 -12.57 -30.03 17.24
C LEU A 734 -11.19 -30.70 17.22
N VAL A 735 -10.67 -31.11 16.05
CA VAL A 735 -9.30 -31.66 15.93
C VAL A 735 -8.27 -30.66 16.44
N LEU A 736 -8.36 -29.39 16.04
CA LEU A 736 -7.44 -28.34 16.48
C LEU A 736 -7.53 -28.10 18.01
N LEU A 737 -8.75 -28.07 18.56
CA LEU A 737 -8.97 -27.88 20.00
C LEU A 737 -8.52 -29.08 20.84
N TYR A 738 -8.78 -30.32 20.37
CA TYR A 738 -8.32 -31.53 21.05
C TYR A 738 -6.80 -31.67 21.00
N THR A 739 -6.17 -31.24 19.90
CA THR A 739 -4.71 -31.18 19.79
C THR A 739 -4.14 -30.20 20.82
N GLN A 740 -4.73 -29.01 20.94
CA GLN A 740 -4.34 -28.00 21.94
C GLN A 740 -4.56 -28.49 23.38
N ALA A 741 -5.61 -29.28 23.63
CA ALA A 741 -5.93 -29.85 24.95
C ALA A 741 -5.15 -31.14 25.27
N GLU A 742 -4.16 -31.52 24.45
CA GLU A 742 -3.36 -32.77 24.59
C GLU A 742 -4.21 -34.06 24.59
N ARG A 743 -5.41 -34.04 23.99
CA ARG A 743 -6.34 -35.19 23.91
C ARG A 743 -6.20 -35.94 22.59
N GLN A 744 -5.04 -36.54 22.36
CA GLN A 744 -4.66 -37.14 21.07
C GLN A 744 -5.67 -38.18 20.54
N GLN A 745 -6.21 -39.05 21.38
CA GLN A 745 -7.17 -40.10 20.95
C GLN A 745 -8.49 -39.52 20.43
N LEU A 746 -8.95 -38.39 21.00
CA LEU A 746 -10.18 -37.73 20.56
C LEU A 746 -9.96 -36.94 19.27
N ALA A 747 -8.78 -36.32 19.12
CA ALA A 747 -8.36 -35.69 17.86
C ALA A 747 -8.28 -36.70 16.72
N GLU A 748 -7.69 -37.87 16.98
CA GLU A 748 -7.62 -38.98 16.02
C GLU A 748 -9.01 -39.45 15.58
N LYS A 749 -9.95 -39.62 16.52
CA LYS A 749 -11.32 -40.02 16.20
C LYS A 749 -12.09 -38.95 15.41
N ALA A 750 -11.88 -37.67 15.70
CA ALA A 750 -12.53 -36.57 14.99
C ALA A 750 -12.01 -36.45 13.54
N LEU A 751 -10.71 -36.68 13.33
CA LEU A 751 -10.07 -36.61 12.01
C LEU A 751 -10.53 -37.73 11.06
N GLU A 752 -10.89 -38.90 11.60
CA GLU A 752 -11.43 -40.02 10.80
C GLU A 752 -12.73 -39.67 10.05
N GLY A 753 -13.53 -38.75 10.61
CA GLY A 753 -14.86 -38.39 10.08
C GLY A 753 -14.87 -37.29 9.03
N ILE A 754 -13.72 -36.69 8.69
CA ILE A 754 -13.62 -35.53 7.78
C ILE A 754 -13.27 -35.99 6.36
N SER A 755 -13.86 -35.36 5.34
CA SER A 755 -13.51 -35.65 3.94
C SER A 755 -12.08 -35.23 3.56
N ASP A 756 -11.43 -36.07 2.75
CA ASP A 756 -10.07 -35.87 2.27
C ASP A 756 -9.90 -34.55 1.49
N ARG A 757 -10.93 -34.13 0.75
CA ARG A 757 -10.98 -32.86 0.03
C ARG A 757 -10.94 -31.66 0.98
N TYR A 758 -11.80 -31.67 2.01
CA TYR A 758 -11.89 -30.55 2.95
C TYR A 758 -10.61 -30.38 3.77
N ILE A 759 -10.01 -31.47 4.27
CA ILE A 759 -8.74 -31.40 5.03
C ILE A 759 -7.63 -30.79 4.16
N THR A 760 -7.56 -31.17 2.89
CA THR A 760 -6.57 -30.65 1.93
C THR A 760 -6.74 -29.14 1.75
N GLU A 761 -7.95 -28.68 1.42
CA GLU A 761 -8.26 -27.25 1.21
C GLU A 761 -8.04 -26.42 2.49
N ALA A 762 -8.55 -26.88 3.64
CA ALA A 762 -8.42 -26.19 4.93
C ALA A 762 -6.96 -26.07 5.40
N THR A 763 -6.15 -27.12 5.18
CA THR A 763 -4.73 -27.13 5.54
C THR A 763 -3.90 -26.28 4.58
N LEU A 764 -4.22 -26.23 3.29
CA LEU A 764 -3.54 -25.34 2.34
C LEU A 764 -3.87 -23.86 2.62
N ALA A 765 -5.13 -23.55 2.95
CA ALA A 765 -5.55 -22.21 3.37
C ALA A 765 -4.74 -21.69 4.57
N ASN A 766 -4.40 -22.59 5.50
CA ASN A 766 -3.75 -22.24 6.76
C ASN A 766 -2.54 -23.16 7.05
N TRP A 767 -1.61 -23.21 6.10
CA TRP A 767 -0.46 -24.13 6.14
C TRP A 767 0.48 -23.92 7.33
N SER A 768 0.40 -22.76 8.00
CA SER A 768 1.16 -22.46 9.21
C SER A 768 0.89 -23.45 10.35
N TRP A 769 -0.29 -24.07 10.43
CA TRP A 769 -0.60 -25.06 11.46
C TRP A 769 0.22 -26.34 11.36
N LEU A 770 0.80 -26.65 10.21
CA LEU A 770 1.67 -27.81 10.06
C LEU A 770 2.95 -27.66 10.88
N PHE A 771 3.31 -26.44 11.30
CA PHE A 771 4.59 -26.14 11.90
C PHE A 771 4.41 -25.58 13.31
N ASP A 772 5.24 -26.05 14.24
CA ASP A 772 5.36 -25.42 15.55
C ASP A 772 6.48 -24.38 15.52
N VAL A 773 6.17 -23.19 16.05
CA VAL A 773 7.08 -22.04 16.12
C VAL A 773 7.29 -21.67 17.59
N THR A 774 7.52 -22.66 18.44
CA THR A 774 7.92 -22.40 19.83
C THR A 774 9.38 -21.90 19.86
N SER A 775 9.51 -20.61 20.24
CA SER A 775 10.75 -19.86 20.56
C SER A 775 11.44 -18.99 19.48
N VAL A 776 10.74 -18.01 18.89
CA VAL A 776 11.36 -16.82 18.22
C VAL A 776 12.04 -15.85 19.22
N LYS A 777 12.54 -16.35 20.35
CA LYS A 777 13.33 -15.57 21.31
C LYS A 777 14.74 -16.15 21.47
N LYS A 778 15.43 -16.36 20.34
CA LYS A 778 16.89 -16.25 20.11
C LYS A 778 17.26 -17.06 18.85
N GLY A 779 17.63 -16.36 17.78
CA GLY A 779 18.34 -16.81 16.57
C GLY A 779 18.34 -18.30 16.14
N ASN A 780 17.94 -18.52 14.88
CA ASN A 780 18.25 -19.70 14.04
C ASN A 780 17.76 -21.06 14.56
N VAL A 781 16.44 -21.25 14.69
CA VAL A 781 15.86 -22.59 14.82
C VAL A 781 14.97 -22.86 13.60
N ILE A 782 15.20 -24.00 12.94
CA ILE A 782 14.38 -24.51 11.83
C ILE A 782 13.04 -24.95 12.43
N PRO A 783 11.88 -24.58 11.84
CA PRO A 783 10.58 -25.01 12.35
C PRO A 783 10.45 -26.54 12.29
N THR A 784 9.80 -27.14 13.28
CA THR A 784 9.46 -28.58 13.30
C THR A 784 7.96 -28.77 13.04
N PHE A 785 7.54 -30.00 12.73
CA PHE A 785 6.11 -30.30 12.59
C PHE A 785 5.38 -30.18 13.93
N SER A 786 4.16 -29.60 13.89
CA SER A 786 3.25 -29.50 15.03
C SER A 786 2.65 -30.87 15.40
N ASP A 787 1.97 -30.93 16.55
CA ASP A 787 1.24 -32.14 16.94
C ASP A 787 0.07 -32.47 15.99
N TYR A 788 -0.56 -31.44 15.41
CA TYR A 788 -1.56 -31.61 14.35
C TYR A 788 -0.94 -32.29 13.12
N ALA A 789 0.23 -31.82 12.65
CA ALA A 789 0.94 -32.46 11.56
C ALA A 789 1.35 -33.89 11.88
N GLY A 790 1.72 -34.18 13.14
CA GLY A 790 2.00 -35.54 13.61
C GLY A 790 0.78 -36.47 13.52
N ILE A 791 -0.42 -36.00 13.92
CA ILE A 791 -1.67 -36.75 13.83
C ILE A 791 -2.07 -36.94 12.35
N PHE A 792 -2.02 -35.88 11.56
CA PHE A 792 -2.35 -35.89 10.14
C PHE A 792 -1.45 -36.85 9.34
N MET A 793 -0.14 -36.84 9.63
CA MET A 793 0.84 -37.75 9.04
C MET A 793 0.58 -39.22 9.40
N ARG A 794 0.12 -39.52 10.63
CA ARG A 794 -0.16 -40.90 11.08
C ARG A 794 -1.44 -41.48 10.47
N GLN A 795 -2.49 -40.68 10.29
CA GLN A 795 -3.78 -41.16 9.81
C GLN A 795 -3.98 -41.05 8.29
N ARG A 796 -3.33 -40.06 7.64
CA ARG A 796 -3.55 -39.72 6.22
C ARG A 796 -2.23 -39.34 5.53
N THR A 797 -1.24 -40.25 5.57
CA THR A 797 0.11 -39.99 5.04
C THR A 797 0.14 -39.56 3.56
N ARG A 798 -0.74 -40.13 2.72
CA ARG A 798 -0.83 -39.79 1.29
C ARG A 798 -1.27 -38.34 1.06
N ILE A 799 -2.31 -37.91 1.78
CA ILE A 799 -2.87 -36.55 1.67
C ILE A 799 -1.90 -35.54 2.26
N PHE A 800 -1.30 -35.85 3.40
CA PHE A 800 -0.23 -35.04 3.98
C PHE A 800 0.91 -34.82 2.98
N ALA A 801 1.32 -35.88 2.26
CA ALA A 801 2.38 -35.78 1.27
C ALA A 801 2.01 -34.90 0.07
N ASP A 802 0.76 -34.99 -0.41
CA ASP A 802 0.22 -34.13 -1.46
C ASP A 802 0.18 -32.64 -1.05
N VAL A 803 -0.33 -32.35 0.15
CA VAL A 803 -0.37 -30.98 0.71
C VAL A 803 1.04 -30.38 0.75
N ILE A 804 2.03 -31.10 1.29
CA ILE A 804 3.42 -30.62 1.34
C ILE A 804 4.00 -30.41 -0.05
N ALA A 805 3.73 -31.30 -1.01
CA ALA A 805 4.22 -31.16 -2.38
C ALA A 805 3.62 -29.92 -3.07
N ARG A 806 2.32 -29.65 -2.87
CA ARG A 806 1.64 -28.44 -3.39
C ARG A 806 2.20 -27.15 -2.77
N LEU A 807 2.49 -27.12 -1.47
CA LEU A 807 3.12 -25.98 -0.81
C LEU A 807 4.49 -25.61 -1.43
N VAL A 808 5.26 -26.62 -1.86
CA VAL A 808 6.54 -26.39 -2.54
C VAL A 808 6.33 -25.97 -4.00
N ALA A 809 5.36 -26.55 -4.70
CA ALA A 809 5.03 -26.19 -6.08
C ALA A 809 4.52 -24.74 -6.21
N GLU A 810 3.78 -24.24 -5.23
CA GLU A 810 3.22 -22.87 -5.19
C GLU A 810 4.17 -21.84 -4.54
N GLU A 811 5.44 -22.19 -4.32
CA GLU A 811 6.47 -21.31 -3.76
C GLU A 811 6.14 -20.75 -2.35
N ALA A 812 5.35 -21.48 -1.56
CA ALA A 812 5.12 -21.16 -0.15
C ALA A 812 6.27 -21.68 0.73
N LEU A 813 6.81 -22.85 0.38
CA LEU A 813 8.00 -23.45 0.97
C LEU A 813 9.03 -23.75 -0.12
N THR A 814 10.31 -23.52 0.14
CA THR A 814 11.36 -24.02 -0.76
C THR A 814 11.60 -25.51 -0.51
N LEU A 815 12.02 -26.25 -1.54
CA LEU A 815 12.37 -27.67 -1.39
C LEU A 815 13.43 -27.89 -0.29
N ASN A 816 14.42 -27.00 -0.20
CA ASN A 816 15.42 -27.06 0.87
C ASN A 816 14.78 -26.89 2.26
N GLN A 817 13.87 -25.94 2.44
CA GLN A 817 13.18 -25.76 3.72
C GLN A 817 12.35 -26.99 4.08
N MET A 818 11.60 -27.55 3.13
CA MET A 818 10.83 -28.78 3.32
C MET A 818 11.74 -29.93 3.81
N ILE A 819 12.86 -30.19 3.12
CA ILE A 819 13.84 -31.21 3.54
C ILE A 819 14.38 -30.93 4.95
N GLN A 820 14.76 -29.69 5.25
CA GLN A 820 15.27 -29.32 6.58
C GLN A 820 14.25 -29.53 7.70
N ILE A 821 12.97 -29.28 7.46
CA ILE A 821 11.90 -29.49 8.46
C ILE A 821 11.73 -30.97 8.79
N PHE A 822 11.70 -31.85 7.78
CA PHE A 822 11.68 -33.29 8.01
C PHE A 822 12.94 -33.79 8.72
N LEU A 823 14.13 -33.30 8.32
CA LEU A 823 15.39 -33.68 8.98
C LEU A 823 15.48 -33.17 10.42
N ALA A 824 14.83 -32.07 10.77
CA ALA A 824 14.71 -31.61 12.15
C ALA A 824 13.70 -32.44 12.95
N TYR A 825 12.65 -32.95 12.31
CA TYR A 825 11.60 -33.75 12.95
C TYR A 825 12.03 -35.21 13.23
N LEU A 826 12.72 -35.85 12.28
CA LEU A 826 13.09 -37.26 12.35
C LEU A 826 13.88 -37.68 13.61
N PRO A 827 14.90 -36.93 14.09
CA PRO A 827 15.66 -37.30 15.29
C PRO A 827 14.82 -37.38 16.57
N SER A 828 13.70 -36.66 16.61
CA SER A 828 12.80 -36.61 17.77
C SER A 828 11.81 -37.78 17.86
N ARG A 829 11.70 -38.60 16.80
CA ARG A 829 10.75 -39.71 16.70
C ARG A 829 11.50 -41.04 16.55
N VAL A 830 11.30 -41.96 17.49
CA VAL A 830 11.94 -43.29 17.49
C VAL A 830 10.89 -44.38 17.21
N GLY A 831 11.27 -45.41 16.46
CA GLY A 831 10.41 -46.57 16.22
C GLY A 831 9.38 -46.36 15.11
N ARG A 832 8.10 -46.66 15.39
CA ARG A 832 7.01 -46.63 14.40
C ARG A 832 6.79 -45.24 13.80
N ASP A 833 6.78 -44.21 14.65
CA ASP A 833 6.54 -42.83 14.22
C ASP A 833 7.69 -42.26 13.36
N GLY A 834 8.93 -42.68 13.64
CA GLY A 834 10.09 -42.34 12.80
C GLY A 834 10.01 -42.96 11.41
N ARG A 835 9.51 -44.21 11.30
CA ARG A 835 9.28 -44.87 10.01
C ARG A 835 8.18 -44.19 9.20
N LEU A 836 7.07 -43.83 9.85
CA LEU A 836 5.98 -43.10 9.20
C LEU A 836 6.44 -41.72 8.70
N ALA A 837 7.25 -40.99 9.47
CA ALA A 837 7.81 -39.71 9.06
C ALA A 837 8.80 -39.84 7.89
N ALA A 838 9.62 -40.90 7.87
CA ALA A 838 10.51 -41.18 6.75
C ALA A 838 9.73 -41.55 5.48
N GLY A 839 8.68 -42.36 5.61
CA GLY A 839 7.77 -42.70 4.51
C GLY A 839 7.01 -41.47 3.98
N ALA A 840 6.59 -40.56 4.87
CA ALA A 840 5.98 -39.30 4.49
C ALA A 840 6.94 -38.40 3.69
N LEU A 841 8.20 -38.29 4.12
CA LEU A 841 9.23 -37.53 3.37
C LEU A 841 9.45 -38.12 1.97
N GLN A 842 9.56 -39.45 1.88
CA GLN A 842 9.72 -40.14 0.60
C GLN A 842 8.52 -39.86 -0.32
N LEU A 843 7.30 -40.02 0.18
CA LEU A 843 6.09 -39.79 -0.61
C LEU A 843 5.93 -38.33 -1.03
N SER A 844 6.25 -37.37 -0.15
CA SER A 844 6.22 -35.94 -0.51
C SER A 844 7.21 -35.59 -1.62
N LEU A 845 8.42 -36.16 -1.58
CA LEU A 845 9.42 -36.00 -2.64
C LEU A 845 8.99 -36.68 -3.95
N GLU A 846 8.41 -37.87 -3.87
CA GLU A 846 7.85 -38.59 -5.03
C GLU A 846 6.76 -37.75 -5.72
N THR A 847 5.77 -37.25 -4.96
CA THR A 847 4.68 -36.42 -5.48
C THR A 847 5.19 -35.10 -6.07
N TYR A 848 6.12 -34.43 -5.39
CA TYR A 848 6.71 -33.17 -5.87
C TYR A 848 7.47 -33.34 -7.19
N PHE A 849 8.33 -34.35 -7.30
CA PHE A 849 9.08 -34.60 -8.53
C PHE A 849 8.19 -35.08 -9.67
N LYS A 850 7.11 -35.83 -9.37
CA LYS A 850 6.14 -36.23 -10.39
C LYS A 850 5.45 -35.00 -11.01
N GLY A 851 4.98 -34.06 -10.18
CA GLY A 851 4.36 -32.82 -10.66
C GLY A 851 5.30 -31.95 -11.51
N ILE A 852 6.61 -31.95 -11.21
CA ILE A 852 7.59 -31.15 -11.96
C ILE A 852 8.01 -31.80 -13.28
N TYR A 853 8.31 -33.10 -13.27
CA TYR A 853 8.98 -33.77 -14.38
C TYR A 853 8.08 -34.66 -15.23
N VAL A 854 6.91 -35.07 -14.73
CA VAL A 854 6.02 -36.02 -15.40
C VAL A 854 4.73 -35.34 -15.90
N ASP A 855 4.08 -34.52 -15.07
CA ASP A 855 2.78 -33.89 -15.40
C ASP A 855 2.90 -32.46 -15.97
N GLY A 856 4.08 -31.84 -15.92
CA GLY A 856 4.27 -30.45 -16.34
C GLY A 856 4.63 -30.26 -17.82
N GLU A 857 3.79 -29.56 -18.60
CA GLU A 857 4.16 -29.00 -19.92
C GLU A 857 5.26 -27.92 -19.86
N ARG A 858 5.68 -27.52 -18.65
CA ARG A 858 6.85 -26.66 -18.45
C ARG A 858 8.12 -27.48 -18.70
N LYS A 859 8.53 -27.60 -19.96
CA LYS A 859 9.95 -27.80 -20.29
C LYS A 859 10.75 -26.64 -19.69
N ARG A 860 11.24 -26.80 -18.46
CA ARG A 860 12.35 -25.96 -17.97
C ARG A 860 13.58 -26.36 -18.78
N GLU A 861 13.79 -25.69 -19.90
CA GLU A 861 15.07 -25.73 -20.63
C GLU A 861 16.21 -25.04 -19.84
N ASP A 862 15.92 -24.49 -18.65
CA ASP A 862 16.87 -23.72 -17.84
C ASP A 862 16.81 -24.00 -16.32
N ALA A 863 16.37 -25.20 -15.90
CA ALA A 863 16.65 -25.66 -14.53
C ALA A 863 18.15 -26.02 -14.46
N GLY A 864 18.97 -25.01 -14.15
CA GLY A 864 20.42 -25.15 -14.07
C GLY A 864 20.82 -26.42 -13.32
N GLU A 865 21.81 -27.13 -13.87
CA GLU A 865 22.41 -28.38 -13.40
C GLU A 865 22.93 -28.36 -11.94
N ASN A 866 22.58 -27.38 -11.10
CA ASN A 866 23.19 -27.10 -9.80
C ASN A 866 22.21 -26.63 -8.70
N ASP A 867 20.90 -26.90 -8.75
CA ASP A 867 20.07 -26.69 -7.55
C ASP A 867 20.38 -27.77 -6.51
N VAL A 868 21.15 -27.38 -5.49
CA VAL A 868 21.61 -28.25 -4.39
C VAL A 868 20.44 -28.95 -3.69
N ALA A 869 19.27 -28.31 -3.61
CA ALA A 869 18.10 -28.89 -2.93
C ALA A 869 17.51 -30.09 -3.69
N VAL A 870 17.48 -30.01 -5.02
CA VAL A 870 16.99 -31.08 -5.89
C VAL A 870 17.94 -32.27 -5.85
N LEU A 871 19.25 -32.00 -5.88
CA LEU A 871 20.27 -33.04 -5.75
C LEU A 871 20.21 -33.77 -4.41
N GLU A 872 20.03 -33.04 -3.30
CA GLU A 872 19.85 -33.65 -1.99
C GLU A 872 18.53 -34.42 -1.88
N GLY A 873 17.43 -33.92 -2.47
CA GLY A 873 16.16 -34.65 -2.56
C GLY A 873 16.31 -36.01 -3.28
N PHE A 874 17.02 -36.04 -4.42
CA PHE A 874 17.30 -37.29 -5.12
C PHE A 874 18.20 -38.25 -4.32
N LYS A 875 19.21 -37.74 -3.62
CA LYS A 875 20.05 -38.57 -2.72
C LYS A 875 19.22 -39.21 -1.61
N ILE A 876 18.30 -38.44 -1.00
CA ILE A 876 17.40 -38.94 0.04
C ILE A 876 16.51 -40.06 -0.50
N LEU A 877 15.93 -39.91 -1.69
CA LEU A 877 15.12 -40.97 -2.33
C LEU A 877 15.94 -42.25 -2.59
N VAL A 878 17.14 -42.12 -3.16
CA VAL A 878 18.03 -43.27 -3.41
C VAL A 878 18.36 -44.00 -2.10
N ARG A 879 18.70 -43.25 -1.05
CA ARG A 879 18.98 -43.83 0.28
C ARG A 879 17.76 -44.50 0.89
N SER A 880 16.57 -43.93 0.72
CA SER A 880 15.32 -44.49 1.23
C SER A 880 15.02 -45.83 0.56
N TYR A 881 15.03 -45.88 -0.78
CA TYR A 881 14.80 -47.13 -1.53
C TYR A 881 15.86 -48.20 -1.23
N LEU A 882 17.15 -47.84 -1.16
CA LEU A 882 18.20 -48.79 -0.78
C LEU A 882 18.01 -49.29 0.65
N GLY A 883 17.60 -48.42 1.58
CA GLY A 883 17.30 -48.76 2.97
C GLY A 883 16.12 -49.74 3.11
N GLU A 884 15.07 -49.57 2.30
CA GLU A 884 13.92 -50.49 2.24
C GLU A 884 14.28 -51.84 1.59
N LEU A 885 15.18 -51.83 0.60
CA LEU A 885 15.70 -53.05 -0.04
C LEU A 885 16.61 -53.85 0.91
N ALA A 886 17.42 -53.16 1.73
CA ALA A 886 18.30 -53.75 2.73
C ALA A 886 17.56 -54.50 3.86
N GLN A 887 16.34 -54.06 4.20
CA GLN A 887 15.60 -54.51 5.37
C GLN A 887 14.92 -55.89 5.24
N GLY A 888 15.13 -56.62 4.13
CA GLY A 888 14.82 -58.05 3.95
C GLY A 888 13.44 -58.54 4.47
N GLN A 889 12.46 -58.72 3.57
CA GLN A 889 11.14 -59.34 3.82
C GLN A 889 10.59 -59.24 5.25
N SER A 890 10.36 -58.03 5.74
CA SER A 890 9.48 -57.83 6.89
C SER A 890 8.55 -56.67 6.60
N GLN A 891 7.36 -57.03 6.12
CA GLN A 891 6.16 -56.24 5.84
C GLN A 891 5.88 -56.10 4.34
N ARG A 892 5.06 -57.02 3.84
CA ARG A 892 4.18 -56.72 2.71
C ARG A 892 3.28 -55.58 3.19
N SER A 893 3.58 -54.35 2.81
CA SER A 893 2.64 -53.24 2.93
C SER A 893 1.40 -53.63 2.12
N GLU A 894 0.31 -53.94 2.83
CA GLU A 894 -1.00 -54.24 2.23
C GLU A 894 -1.63 -52.96 1.69
N GLU A 895 -1.04 -52.37 0.65
CA GLU A 895 -1.70 -51.35 -0.16
C GLU A 895 -1.26 -51.59 -1.62
N ARG A 896 -1.96 -52.50 -2.29
CA ARG A 896 -1.91 -52.66 -3.75
C ARG A 896 -2.64 -51.49 -4.38
N GLU A 897 -1.99 -50.35 -4.58
CA GLU A 897 -2.63 -49.24 -5.32
C GLU A 897 -1.59 -48.37 -6.03
N GLY A 898 -1.83 -48.17 -7.34
CA GLY A 898 -1.10 -47.25 -8.20
C GLY A 898 0.04 -47.90 -9.02
N LYS A 899 -0.22 -48.19 -10.30
CA LYS A 899 0.84 -48.48 -11.32
C LYS A 899 1.69 -47.24 -11.66
N ASP A 900 1.56 -46.17 -10.89
CA ASP A 900 2.04 -44.84 -11.21
C ASP A 900 3.36 -44.57 -10.48
N VAL A 901 4.43 -45.12 -11.05
CA VAL A 901 5.79 -45.01 -10.51
C VAL A 901 6.45 -43.74 -11.04
N LEU A 902 7.08 -42.97 -10.15
CA LEU A 902 7.89 -41.81 -10.53
C LEU A 902 8.95 -42.21 -11.58
N PHE A 903 8.94 -41.54 -12.74
CA PHE A 903 9.77 -41.86 -13.92
C PHE A 903 9.53 -43.25 -14.54
N GLY A 904 8.39 -43.89 -14.30
CA GLY A 904 8.09 -45.22 -14.83
C GLY A 904 8.30 -45.35 -16.34
N ASN A 905 7.99 -44.29 -17.11
CA ASN A 905 8.16 -44.23 -18.57
C ASN A 905 9.63 -44.27 -19.04
N PHE A 906 10.59 -43.94 -18.16
CA PHE A 906 12.02 -43.94 -18.50
C PHE A 906 12.67 -45.31 -18.26
N ARG A 907 11.94 -46.28 -17.73
CA ARG A 907 12.46 -47.61 -17.42
C ARG A 907 12.67 -48.41 -18.72
N PRO A 908 13.89 -48.86 -19.03
CA PRO A 908 14.16 -49.66 -20.23
C PRO A 908 13.40 -50.99 -20.25
N GLU A 909 12.92 -51.39 -21.42
CA GLU A 909 12.14 -52.62 -21.63
C GLU A 909 12.95 -53.89 -21.31
N PHE A 910 14.28 -53.86 -21.49
CA PHE A 910 15.13 -55.01 -21.17
C PHE A 910 15.04 -55.43 -19.69
N LEU A 911 14.67 -54.51 -18.78
CA LEU A 911 14.53 -54.76 -17.35
C LEU A 911 13.27 -55.56 -16.99
N ASP A 912 12.32 -55.72 -17.90
CA ASP A 912 11.14 -56.58 -17.72
C ASP A 912 11.45 -58.07 -17.89
N HIS A 913 12.64 -58.39 -18.41
CA HIS A 913 12.99 -59.77 -18.69
C HIS A 913 13.26 -60.56 -17.38
N PRO A 914 12.50 -61.64 -17.10
CA PRO A 914 12.54 -62.33 -15.80
C PRO A 914 13.89 -63.00 -15.49
N ILE A 915 14.70 -63.27 -16.53
CA ILE A 915 16.01 -63.90 -16.39
C ILE A 915 17.02 -63.02 -15.63
N LEU A 916 16.85 -61.69 -15.64
CA LEU A 916 17.72 -60.77 -14.90
C LEU A 916 17.66 -60.96 -13.38
N TYR A 917 16.58 -61.57 -12.87
CA TYR A 917 16.31 -61.74 -11.44
C TYR A 917 16.40 -63.21 -10.99
N LYS A 918 16.73 -64.13 -11.92
CA LYS A 918 16.72 -65.59 -11.68
C LYS A 918 17.76 -66.05 -10.66
N ASN A 919 18.88 -65.33 -10.56
CA ASN A 919 19.96 -65.61 -9.61
C ASN A 919 19.68 -65.08 -8.19
N ASP A 920 18.62 -64.28 -8.01
CA ASP A 920 18.25 -63.67 -6.73
C ASP A 920 17.30 -64.55 -5.91
N GLY A 921 16.99 -65.77 -6.39
CA GLY A 921 16.14 -66.75 -5.69
C GLY A 921 14.64 -66.45 -5.70
N VAL A 922 14.19 -65.45 -6.46
CA VAL A 922 12.81 -64.95 -6.46
C VAL A 922 11.93 -65.77 -7.42
N LYS A 923 10.85 -66.37 -6.90
CA LYS A 923 9.79 -67.08 -7.67
C LYS A 923 8.46 -66.30 -7.71
N GLY A 924 8.49 -64.96 -7.73
CA GLY A 924 7.30 -64.11 -7.68
C GLY A 924 7.52 -62.70 -8.26
N GLU A 925 6.46 -61.87 -8.23
CA GLU A 925 6.45 -60.46 -8.68
C GLU A 925 7.58 -59.64 -8.02
N ILE A 926 8.26 -58.83 -8.84
CA ILE A 926 9.37 -57.95 -8.43
C ILE A 926 8.86 -56.93 -7.40
N ARG A 927 9.63 -56.70 -6.33
CA ARG A 927 9.30 -55.66 -5.33
C ARG A 927 9.11 -54.28 -5.97
N MET A 928 8.12 -53.53 -5.50
CA MET A 928 7.84 -52.18 -6.02
C MET A 928 9.03 -51.23 -5.84
N GLU A 929 9.78 -51.36 -4.75
CA GLU A 929 10.97 -50.56 -4.47
C GLU A 929 12.08 -50.78 -5.53
N VAL A 930 12.17 -51.99 -6.10
CA VAL A 930 13.11 -52.30 -7.20
C VAL A 930 12.72 -51.53 -8.46
N ILE A 931 11.42 -51.52 -8.78
CA ILE A 931 10.88 -50.81 -9.95
C ILE A 931 11.08 -49.28 -9.78
N LYS A 932 10.81 -48.73 -8.59
CA LYS A 932 11.03 -47.31 -8.27
C LYS A 932 12.49 -46.90 -8.42
N LEU A 933 13.42 -47.69 -7.88
CA LEU A 933 14.86 -47.37 -7.99
C LEU A 933 15.38 -47.54 -9.43
N GLN A 934 14.88 -48.53 -10.18
CA GLN A 934 15.23 -48.72 -11.60
C GLN A 934 14.77 -47.52 -12.45
N ALA A 935 13.52 -47.09 -12.28
CA ALA A 935 12.97 -45.93 -12.97
C ALA A 935 13.76 -44.65 -12.63
N LEU A 936 14.08 -44.44 -11.36
CA LEU A 936 14.88 -43.29 -10.92
C LEU A 936 16.30 -43.29 -11.50
N LEU A 937 16.98 -44.44 -11.51
CA LEU A 937 18.33 -44.57 -12.10
C LEU A 937 18.33 -44.37 -13.62
N ALA A 938 17.25 -44.78 -14.30
CA ALA A 938 17.08 -44.65 -15.74
C ALA A 938 16.62 -43.25 -16.19
N SER A 939 16.10 -42.43 -15.27
CA SER A 939 15.56 -41.09 -15.56
C SER A 939 16.58 -40.09 -16.15
N GLY A 940 17.89 -40.29 -15.89
CA GLY A 940 18.94 -39.39 -16.35
C GLY A 940 19.14 -38.11 -15.52
N TYR A 941 18.33 -37.87 -14.49
CA TYR A 941 18.40 -36.65 -13.65
C TYR A 941 19.31 -36.76 -12.41
N LEU A 942 19.94 -37.92 -12.18
CA LEU A 942 20.78 -38.17 -11.00
C LEU A 942 22.22 -37.68 -11.17
N SER A 943 22.82 -37.20 -10.09
CA SER A 943 24.25 -36.86 -10.05
C SER A 943 25.15 -38.11 -10.05
N ASN A 944 26.42 -37.94 -10.47
CA ASN A 944 27.44 -39.00 -10.43
C ASN A 944 27.63 -39.60 -9.03
N GLU A 945 27.42 -38.81 -7.97
CA GLU A 945 27.53 -39.25 -6.57
C GLU A 945 26.49 -40.32 -6.22
N CYS A 946 25.26 -40.19 -6.72
CA CYS A 946 24.19 -41.16 -6.48
C CYS A 946 24.52 -42.53 -7.10
N TYR A 947 25.08 -42.54 -8.32
CA TYR A 947 25.50 -43.77 -8.99
C TYR A 947 26.65 -44.48 -8.26
N GLU A 948 27.62 -43.73 -7.74
CA GLU A 948 28.71 -44.28 -6.93
C GLU A 948 28.22 -44.80 -5.57
N GLU A 949 27.24 -44.13 -4.94
CA GLU A 949 26.62 -44.59 -3.69
C GLU A 949 25.91 -45.93 -3.87
N VAL A 950 25.10 -46.08 -4.94
CA VAL A 950 24.45 -47.34 -5.30
C VAL A 950 25.50 -48.42 -5.59
N LYS A 951 26.57 -48.11 -6.32
CA LYS A 951 27.64 -49.06 -6.62
C LYS A 951 28.35 -49.58 -5.36
N ARG A 952 28.73 -48.70 -4.43
CA ARG A 952 29.33 -49.07 -3.14
C ARG A 952 28.38 -49.92 -2.29
N PHE A 953 27.10 -49.59 -2.33
CA PHE A 953 26.08 -50.37 -1.64
C PHE A 953 25.98 -51.79 -2.20
N LEU A 954 25.97 -51.94 -3.53
CA LEU A 954 25.94 -53.23 -4.25
C LEU A 954 27.22 -54.06 -4.12
N GLU A 955 28.34 -53.45 -3.73
CA GLU A 955 29.59 -54.13 -3.37
C GLU A 955 29.52 -54.70 -1.95
N THR A 956 28.72 -54.10 -1.07
CA THR A 956 28.64 -54.44 0.35
C THR A 956 27.47 -55.36 0.69
N GLN A 957 26.34 -55.25 -0.03
CA GLN A 957 25.12 -56.02 0.23
C GLN A 957 24.56 -56.67 -1.04
N SER A 958 24.06 -57.90 -0.90
CA SER A 958 23.31 -58.60 -1.94
C SER A 958 21.82 -58.25 -1.84
N ILE A 959 21.31 -57.48 -2.78
CA ILE A 959 19.90 -57.09 -2.88
C ILE A 959 19.23 -57.65 -4.13
N GLU A 960 17.91 -57.80 -4.08
CA GLU A 960 17.05 -58.15 -5.21
C GLU A 960 17.22 -57.11 -6.34
N GLY A 961 17.42 -57.58 -7.58
CA GLY A 961 17.68 -56.70 -8.72
C GLY A 961 19.12 -56.18 -8.78
N GLY A 962 20.06 -56.74 -8.00
CA GLY A 962 21.45 -56.27 -7.95
C GLY A 962 22.16 -56.25 -9.31
N LEU A 963 21.85 -57.19 -10.22
CA LEU A 963 22.37 -57.17 -11.60
C LEU A 963 21.77 -56.01 -12.42
N SER A 964 20.48 -55.75 -12.28
CA SER A 964 19.79 -54.66 -12.98
C SER A 964 20.33 -53.28 -12.59
N PHE A 965 20.60 -53.06 -11.30
CA PHE A 965 21.19 -51.81 -10.83
C PHE A 965 22.64 -51.63 -11.30
N LYS A 966 23.44 -52.71 -11.29
CA LYS A 966 24.81 -52.68 -11.84
C LYS A 966 24.82 -52.26 -13.31
N LEU A 967 23.87 -52.75 -14.10
CA LEU A 967 23.75 -52.39 -15.51
C LEU A 967 23.34 -50.93 -15.72
N LEU A 968 22.41 -50.42 -14.90
CA LEU A 968 21.99 -49.01 -14.97
C LEU A 968 23.07 -48.03 -14.50
N CYS A 969 23.98 -48.44 -13.60
CA CYS A 969 25.09 -47.61 -13.14
C CYS A 969 26.30 -47.58 -14.10
N VAL A 970 26.36 -48.48 -15.09
CA VAL A 970 27.49 -48.56 -16.04
C VAL A 970 27.25 -47.61 -17.21
N ARG A 971 28.11 -46.59 -17.33
CA ARG A 971 28.09 -45.62 -18.46
C ARG A 971 28.70 -46.17 -19.75
N ASP A 972 29.60 -47.12 -19.60
CA ASP A 972 30.34 -47.72 -20.70
C ASP A 972 29.54 -48.93 -21.23
N THR A 973 28.88 -48.74 -22.37
CA THR A 973 28.01 -49.77 -22.96
C THR A 973 28.76 -51.06 -23.27
N GLU A 974 30.07 -50.98 -23.53
CA GLU A 974 30.92 -52.15 -23.79
C GLU A 974 31.06 -53.02 -22.54
N LYS A 975 31.29 -52.41 -21.38
CA LYS A 975 31.32 -53.12 -20.08
C LYS A 975 29.96 -53.68 -19.70
N GLY A 976 28.88 -52.97 -20.02
CA GLY A 976 27.50 -53.46 -19.82
C GLY A 976 27.22 -54.74 -20.61
N ILE A 977 27.70 -54.80 -21.86
CA ILE A 977 27.58 -55.99 -22.71
C ILE A 977 28.47 -57.14 -22.23
N GLN A 978 29.68 -56.86 -21.76
CA GLN A 978 30.53 -57.90 -21.14
C GLN A 978 29.86 -58.50 -19.90
N LEU A 979 29.29 -57.67 -19.02
CA LEU A 979 28.56 -58.11 -17.83
C LEU A 979 27.30 -58.94 -18.16
N LEU A 980 26.57 -58.55 -19.20
CA LEU A 980 25.39 -59.29 -19.68
C LEU A 980 25.78 -60.59 -20.38
N ALA A 981 26.85 -60.60 -21.19
CA ALA A 981 27.34 -61.79 -21.88
C ALA A 981 27.79 -62.88 -20.91
N GLU A 982 28.39 -62.50 -19.78
CA GLU A 982 28.84 -63.44 -18.74
C GLU A 982 27.69 -64.04 -17.92
N ARG A 983 26.57 -63.32 -17.74
CA ARG A 983 25.49 -63.71 -16.80
C ARG A 983 24.17 -64.09 -17.47
N CYS A 984 23.76 -63.40 -18.52
CA CYS A 984 22.48 -63.57 -19.20
C CYS A 984 22.53 -63.10 -20.68
N PRO A 985 23.21 -63.85 -21.58
CA PRO A 985 23.42 -63.45 -22.96
C PRO A 985 22.12 -63.22 -23.75
N GLN A 986 21.02 -63.87 -23.37
CA GLN A 986 19.71 -63.77 -24.04
C GLN A 986 19.10 -62.36 -24.01
N VAL A 987 19.51 -61.49 -23.07
CA VAL A 987 18.97 -60.12 -22.91
C VAL A 987 19.81 -59.08 -23.69
N LEU A 988 20.95 -59.49 -24.28
CA LEU A 988 21.90 -58.60 -24.95
C LEU A 988 21.27 -57.78 -26.08
N LEU A 989 20.41 -58.40 -26.90
CA LEU A 989 19.75 -57.70 -28.00
C LEU A 989 18.73 -56.67 -27.50
N MET A 990 17.96 -56.99 -26.44
CA MET A 990 17.02 -56.03 -25.84
C MET A 990 17.76 -54.85 -25.20
N TYR A 991 18.86 -55.12 -24.49
CA TYR A 991 19.72 -54.08 -23.94
C TYR A 991 20.32 -53.17 -25.03
N ALA A 992 20.78 -53.77 -26.14
CA ALA A 992 21.31 -53.03 -27.28
C ALA A 992 20.23 -52.15 -27.94
N LYS A 993 19.00 -52.65 -28.09
CA LYS A 993 17.86 -51.88 -28.62
C LYS A 993 17.55 -50.64 -27.77
N ASP A 994 17.59 -50.77 -26.44
CA ASP A 994 17.25 -49.68 -25.52
C ASP A 994 18.38 -48.64 -25.34
N LYS A 995 19.65 -49.05 -25.50
CA LYS A 995 20.82 -48.20 -25.19
C LYS A 995 21.57 -47.66 -26.41
N TYR A 996 21.52 -48.31 -27.56
CA TYR A 996 22.29 -47.89 -28.72
C TYR A 996 21.56 -46.91 -29.60
N THR A 997 22.24 -45.80 -29.90
CA THR A 997 21.73 -44.74 -30.76
C THR A 997 22.65 -44.47 -31.95
N LYS A 998 23.92 -44.90 -31.90
CA LYS A 998 24.93 -44.61 -32.92
C LYS A 998 25.32 -45.84 -33.75
N GLU A 999 25.63 -45.61 -35.03
CA GLU A 999 26.12 -46.68 -35.94
C GLU A 999 27.39 -47.36 -35.41
N SER A 1000 28.28 -46.63 -34.75
CA SER A 1000 29.52 -47.17 -34.18
C SER A 1000 29.29 -48.18 -33.05
N GLU A 1001 28.23 -48.00 -32.27
CA GLU A 1001 27.88 -48.87 -31.13
C GLU A 1001 27.33 -50.21 -31.64
N TRP A 1002 26.46 -50.15 -32.66
CA TRP A 1002 25.98 -51.35 -33.36
C TRP A 1002 27.11 -52.10 -34.07
N LYS A 1003 28.07 -51.38 -34.65
CA LYS A 1003 29.26 -51.98 -35.27
C LYS A 1003 30.10 -52.74 -34.24
N TYR A 1004 30.34 -52.12 -33.08
CA TYR A 1004 31.04 -52.78 -31.97
C TYR A 1004 30.29 -54.02 -31.51
N PHE A 1005 28.97 -53.96 -31.36
CA PHE A 1005 28.15 -55.08 -30.91
C PHE A 1005 28.18 -56.27 -31.87
N VAL A 1006 28.08 -56.02 -33.18
CA VAL A 1006 28.20 -57.07 -34.21
C VAL A 1006 29.60 -57.68 -34.17
N GLN A 1007 30.65 -56.86 -34.05
CA GLN A 1007 32.02 -57.36 -33.88
C GLN A 1007 32.21 -58.16 -32.59
N PHE A 1008 31.58 -57.75 -31.50
CA PHE A 1008 31.60 -58.43 -30.20
C PHE A 1008 30.92 -59.79 -30.28
N LEU A 1009 29.74 -59.88 -30.91
CA LEU A 1009 29.03 -61.16 -31.12
C LEU A 1009 29.85 -62.10 -32.00
N ILE A 1010 30.42 -61.62 -33.11
CA ILE A 1010 31.29 -62.41 -33.99
C ILE A 1010 32.54 -62.89 -33.25
N HIS A 1011 33.16 -62.03 -32.44
CA HIS A 1011 34.31 -62.40 -31.62
C HIS A 1011 33.95 -63.48 -30.60
N LYS A 1012 32.80 -63.37 -29.92
CA LYS A 1012 32.31 -64.39 -28.98
C LYS A 1012 31.97 -65.71 -29.65
N ILE A 1013 31.41 -65.70 -30.86
CA ILE A 1013 31.17 -66.92 -31.65
C ILE A 1013 32.50 -67.61 -31.98
N ASN A 1014 33.52 -66.85 -32.36
CA ASN A 1014 34.85 -67.37 -32.70
C ASN A 1014 35.66 -67.85 -31.48
N GLU A 1015 35.46 -67.26 -30.30
CA GLU A 1015 36.06 -67.69 -29.03
C GLU A 1015 35.42 -68.96 -28.44
N SER A 1016 34.22 -69.37 -28.91
CA SER A 1016 33.38 -70.38 -28.27
C SER A 1016 33.23 -71.72 -29.03
N PRO A 1017 34.27 -72.33 -29.64
CA PRO A 1017 34.10 -73.63 -30.31
C PRO A 1017 33.91 -74.82 -29.35
N GLY A 1018 34.04 -74.61 -28.03
CA GLY A 1018 33.97 -75.65 -26.99
C GLY A 1018 32.66 -75.75 -26.18
N ASP A 1019 31.71 -74.81 -26.35
CA ASP A 1019 30.41 -74.81 -25.64
C ASP A 1019 29.24 -74.70 -26.63
N PRO A 1020 28.57 -75.81 -26.97
CA PRO A 1020 27.51 -75.82 -27.98
C PRO A 1020 26.32 -74.93 -27.63
N GLN A 1021 25.99 -74.77 -26.33
CA GLN A 1021 24.85 -73.95 -25.90
C GLN A 1021 25.13 -72.45 -26.05
N ALA A 1022 26.35 -72.02 -25.71
CA ALA A 1022 26.77 -70.62 -25.90
C ALA A 1022 26.82 -70.26 -27.39
N PHE A 1023 27.36 -71.16 -28.23
CA PHE A 1023 27.42 -70.96 -29.68
C PHE A 1023 26.03 -70.74 -30.30
N THR A 1024 25.05 -71.57 -29.96
CA THR A 1024 23.68 -71.44 -30.48
C THR A 1024 23.04 -70.12 -30.05
N ILE A 1025 23.21 -69.70 -28.79
CA ILE A 1025 22.65 -68.44 -28.29
C ILE A 1025 23.26 -67.22 -29.01
N TYR A 1026 24.57 -67.18 -29.20
CA TYR A 1026 25.22 -66.05 -29.89
C TYR A 1026 24.96 -66.03 -31.40
N ASP A 1027 24.84 -67.19 -32.06
CA ASP A 1027 24.47 -67.30 -33.48
C ASP A 1027 23.01 -66.83 -33.72
N GLU A 1028 22.07 -67.24 -32.86
CA GLU A 1028 20.69 -66.74 -32.90
C GLU A 1028 20.62 -65.23 -32.63
N LEU A 1029 21.34 -64.74 -31.61
CA LEU A 1029 21.44 -63.29 -31.34
C LEU A 1029 22.04 -62.51 -32.51
N LEU A 1030 23.06 -63.04 -33.19
CA LEU A 1030 23.66 -62.39 -34.36
C LEU A 1030 22.66 -62.31 -35.53
N LYS A 1031 21.88 -63.37 -35.76
CA LYS A 1031 20.80 -63.38 -36.77
C LYS A 1031 19.71 -62.37 -36.43
N ASP A 1032 19.22 -62.36 -35.19
CA ASP A 1032 18.18 -61.43 -34.75
C ASP A 1032 18.65 -59.97 -34.75
N THR A 1033 19.93 -59.75 -34.40
CA THR A 1033 20.58 -58.43 -34.50
C THR A 1033 20.68 -57.98 -35.95
N ALA A 1034 21.08 -58.87 -36.86
CA ALA A 1034 21.16 -58.56 -38.29
C ALA A 1034 19.78 -58.25 -38.89
N ILE A 1035 18.73 -59.00 -38.51
CA ILE A 1035 17.34 -58.74 -38.91
C ILE A 1035 16.89 -57.37 -38.43
N TYR A 1036 17.13 -57.04 -37.15
CA TYR A 1036 16.74 -55.77 -36.57
C TYR A 1036 17.43 -54.59 -37.27
N ILE A 1037 18.75 -54.63 -37.40
CA ILE A 1037 19.54 -53.57 -38.06
C ILE A 1037 19.11 -53.40 -39.52
N ALA A 1038 18.81 -54.49 -40.23
CA ALA A 1038 18.33 -54.44 -41.63
C ALA A 1038 16.93 -53.81 -41.77
N GLN A 1039 16.10 -53.88 -40.73
CA GLN A 1039 14.76 -53.28 -40.69
C GLN A 1039 14.77 -51.81 -40.24
N THR A 1040 15.70 -51.41 -39.37
CA THR A 1040 15.70 -50.07 -38.76
C THR A 1040 16.70 -49.08 -39.36
N MET A 1041 17.78 -49.54 -40.01
CA MET A 1041 18.84 -48.67 -40.52
C MET A 1041 18.80 -48.47 -42.04
N SER A 1042 19.23 -47.29 -42.52
CA SER A 1042 19.38 -47.02 -43.96
C SER A 1042 20.48 -47.88 -44.60
N MET A 1043 20.38 -48.15 -45.90
CA MET A 1043 21.36 -48.98 -46.64
C MET A 1043 22.81 -48.50 -46.47
N ARG A 1044 23.05 -47.19 -46.40
CA ARG A 1044 24.40 -46.63 -46.18
C ARG A 1044 24.91 -46.85 -44.76
N GLY A 1045 24.02 -46.87 -43.76
CA GLY A 1045 24.35 -47.19 -42.38
C GLY A 1045 24.62 -48.69 -42.18
N LEU A 1046 23.81 -49.54 -42.82
CA LEU A 1046 23.96 -51.00 -42.80
C LEU A 1046 25.34 -51.45 -43.31
N GLN A 1047 25.81 -50.85 -44.42
CA GLN A 1047 27.14 -51.11 -45.00
C GLN A 1047 28.32 -50.67 -44.11
N ARG A 1048 28.09 -49.77 -43.15
CA ARG A 1048 29.14 -49.30 -42.22
C ARG A 1048 29.24 -50.15 -40.96
N VAL A 1049 28.12 -50.76 -40.57
CA VAL A 1049 27.95 -51.54 -39.35
C VAL A 1049 28.29 -53.02 -39.56
N LEU A 1050 27.83 -53.61 -40.66
CA LEU A 1050 28.12 -55.01 -40.98
C LEU A 1050 29.51 -55.14 -41.62
N PRO A 1051 30.33 -56.13 -41.23
CA PRO A 1051 31.59 -56.42 -41.91
C PRO A 1051 31.35 -57.00 -43.31
N ASN A 1052 32.10 -56.53 -44.32
CA ASN A 1052 32.04 -57.04 -45.71
C ASN A 1052 32.74 -58.40 -45.90
N ASP A 1053 32.79 -59.22 -44.85
CA ASP A 1053 33.48 -60.51 -44.88
C ASP A 1053 32.59 -61.59 -45.50
N ASN A 1054 33.03 -62.14 -46.63
CA ASN A 1054 32.36 -63.24 -47.37
C ASN A 1054 32.33 -64.58 -46.61
N SER A 1055 32.74 -64.62 -45.34
CA SER A 1055 32.89 -65.84 -44.53
C SER A 1055 31.61 -66.25 -43.80
N ILE A 1056 30.56 -65.42 -43.77
CA ILE A 1056 29.29 -65.71 -43.08
C ILE A 1056 28.12 -65.51 -44.08
N PRO A 1057 27.66 -66.58 -44.75
CA PRO A 1057 26.65 -66.50 -45.82
C PRO A 1057 25.30 -65.91 -45.40
N SER A 1058 24.94 -66.01 -44.12
CA SER A 1058 23.68 -65.48 -43.58
C SER A 1058 23.63 -63.95 -43.61
N LEU A 1059 24.75 -63.24 -43.50
CA LEU A 1059 24.80 -61.77 -43.52
C LEU A 1059 24.54 -61.17 -44.90
N GLN A 1060 24.91 -61.88 -45.98
CA GLN A 1060 24.68 -61.48 -47.37
C GLN A 1060 23.18 -61.45 -47.69
N GLN A 1061 22.42 -62.43 -47.19
CA GLN A 1061 20.99 -62.54 -47.40
C GLN A 1061 20.21 -61.35 -46.82
N TYR A 1062 20.71 -60.76 -45.72
CA TYR A 1062 20.08 -59.58 -45.10
C TYR A 1062 20.41 -58.27 -45.83
N MET A 1063 21.58 -58.18 -46.50
CA MET A 1063 21.86 -57.06 -47.42
C MET A 1063 20.88 -57.06 -48.59
N ASP A 1064 20.53 -58.23 -49.12
CA ASP A 1064 19.56 -58.36 -50.22
C ASP A 1064 18.13 -58.01 -49.77
N ILE A 1065 17.72 -58.42 -48.56
CA ILE A 1065 16.43 -58.04 -47.96
C ILE A 1065 16.34 -56.52 -47.76
N SER A 1066 17.42 -55.86 -47.31
CA SER A 1066 17.44 -54.40 -47.14
C SER A 1066 17.34 -53.66 -48.49
N SER A 1067 17.93 -54.20 -49.56
CA SER A 1067 17.83 -53.66 -50.92
C SER A 1067 16.39 -53.73 -51.44
N GLN A 1068 15.67 -54.81 -51.14
CA GLN A 1068 14.25 -54.95 -51.46
C GLN A 1068 13.37 -53.96 -50.68
N VAL A 1069 13.65 -53.72 -49.40
CA VAL A 1069 12.94 -52.73 -48.57
C VAL A 1069 13.17 -51.31 -49.09
N VAL A 1070 14.39 -50.95 -49.48
CA VAL A 1070 14.70 -49.65 -50.10
C VAL A 1070 14.01 -49.48 -51.46
N HIS A 1071 13.92 -50.56 -52.25
CA HIS A 1071 13.17 -50.53 -53.51
C HIS A 1071 11.67 -50.32 -53.28
N ALA A 1072 11.09 -50.97 -52.25
CA ALA A 1072 9.69 -50.79 -51.87
C ALA A 1072 9.39 -49.35 -51.37
N ASP A 1073 10.30 -48.76 -50.58
CA ASP A 1073 10.13 -47.40 -50.06
C ASP A 1073 10.33 -46.34 -51.17
N TYR A 1074 11.21 -46.60 -52.14
CA TYR A 1074 11.33 -45.81 -53.37
C TYR A 1074 10.03 -45.85 -54.20
N ILE A 1075 9.43 -47.03 -54.39
CA ILE A 1075 8.14 -47.18 -55.08
C ILE A 1075 7.03 -46.44 -54.32
N LYS A 1076 6.96 -46.57 -52.99
CA LYS A 1076 6.00 -45.85 -52.14
C LYS A 1076 6.14 -44.34 -52.27
N THR A 1077 7.36 -43.82 -52.25
CA THR A 1077 7.63 -42.39 -52.41
C THR A 1077 7.25 -41.91 -53.82
N MET A 1078 7.50 -42.73 -54.84
CA MET A 1078 7.04 -42.47 -56.21
C MET A 1078 5.51 -42.42 -56.31
N ILE A 1079 4.79 -43.36 -55.69
CA ILE A 1079 3.32 -43.41 -55.64
C ILE A 1079 2.76 -42.19 -54.90
N MET A 1080 3.36 -41.81 -53.77
CA MET A 1080 2.96 -40.61 -53.02
C MET A 1080 3.20 -39.33 -53.84
N GLY A 1081 4.35 -39.22 -54.51
CA GLY A 1081 4.68 -38.08 -55.37
C GLY A 1081 3.79 -37.99 -56.61
N THR A 1082 3.48 -39.11 -57.27
CA THR A 1082 2.50 -39.14 -58.38
C THR A 1082 1.08 -38.89 -57.89
N GLY A 1083 0.69 -39.37 -56.71
CA GLY A 1083 -0.60 -39.07 -56.08
C GLY A 1083 -0.76 -37.59 -55.74
N GLN A 1084 0.28 -36.94 -55.21
CA GLN A 1084 0.30 -35.49 -54.98
C GLN A 1084 0.25 -34.69 -56.29
N HIS A 1085 0.93 -35.15 -57.34
CA HIS A 1085 0.85 -34.54 -58.68
C HIS A 1085 -0.51 -34.74 -59.37
N LEU A 1086 -1.21 -35.84 -59.10
CA LEU A 1086 -2.58 -36.09 -59.55
C LEU A 1086 -3.56 -35.19 -58.80
N LEU A 1087 -3.41 -35.08 -57.47
CA LEU A 1087 -4.24 -34.21 -56.61
C LEU A 1087 -4.07 -32.73 -56.95
N THR A 1088 -2.90 -32.28 -57.40
CA THR A 1088 -2.67 -30.88 -57.81
C THR A 1088 -3.17 -30.56 -59.23
N ASN A 1089 -3.38 -31.56 -60.09
CA ASN A 1089 -3.89 -31.37 -61.45
C ASN A 1089 -5.41 -31.58 -61.58
N ILE A 1090 -6.08 -32.09 -60.53
CA ILE A 1090 -7.54 -32.17 -60.47
C ILE A 1090 -8.05 -30.88 -59.83
N ASN A 1091 -8.28 -29.85 -60.66
CA ASN A 1091 -9.02 -28.64 -60.27
C ASN A 1091 -10.54 -28.95 -60.25
N PHE A 1092 -11.17 -28.78 -59.09
CA PHE A 1092 -12.57 -28.42 -58.94
C PHE A 1092 -12.69 -27.22 -58.02
#